data_AF-A0A1S9D7B8-F1
#
_entry.id   AF-A0A1S9D7B8-F1
#
_cell.length_a   1.000
_cell.length_b   1.000
_cell.length_c   1.000
_cell.angle_alpha   90.00
_cell.angle_beta   90.00
_cell.angle_gamma   90.00
#
_symmetry.space_group_name_H-M   'P 1'
#
loop_
_entity.id
_entity.type
_entity.pdbx_description
1 polymer ?
#
loop_
_entity_poly.entity_id
_entity_poly.type
_entity_poly.pdbx_seq_one_letter_code
_entity_poly.pdbx_strand_id
1 'polypeptide(L)'
;MSPEELDALLAAPALAPPPGVTPNFDNPSRHNDYAWGITTVCMVVATLCLFLRWYVRIWLDRRVRMEDVLTIGAYGAYWGTAYAAYGMIYTPGYYVHTWDLPHLSLWLLLLRNAPTDQDGHFARLVSGICLCEPIKELLLVGMHGCVIRSMPLGHPMHSPAQLTVSPTQIHLGILRSKQMLLAPRRNALLRECTSHLRCVHVLAAAEDDLEPPHELAEEDGDFNHIWCRASIAACFRLAHTVTFAKSTDSMYFIGPLLFWACAEMTCGFFIFSVPCLSKLAMESGLRSRLSSALGLSGKTISGPSDQGGNSNSGPRSKPKPWRMSETNYSKIEEGSVVPLTNVSVSQHDPAEGRLSRDGNKSPLGVIRTMDVDVRSTDGAAVGILSVATDAQTQPRRRCAYGDDCWPDTQTWNDFNATVGGRLIRSVPSAAVCHTERYNADKCSVAKDSWLDSFWRTNQTGAYSATVWEMGQTGQCFINTSASAPCDQGIVPYYMVRATSVEDIKASVKFANEKDLLLVTKNTGHDHLGRSSGKGAFGIWTHNLKGIEFQSSFTPQGAPPDSSGIPAVTLQADVYQAAAKQGVLVVGGSARTVGAAGGYVLGGGHSPFAHYYGLAADNPDYFWAVRGGGGSAWGVVTSVTYKTHPVPQNLTMGLVQLNATSESSFKRVITESVKLLPAVTEAGYTGYGTIENGFAAIFLKPNSTIADFNQTFAPFFNLSRVPGIQGVVAAYPSTWDGYLQNVLQDPNIGSNIQDTSRLLTLKVMQEKADDLAEFIVDNKQGAGFNFIGKVNNDERDNTAVHDVWKHSHGLLSVSVDWADTAADREKEAKRQQTVRLSKRLTEIVGSGGGTYVNEANPYEPDWQNVFWGKKYDRLLAVKQRVDPTTLFVCNRCVGTDIVIQP
;
A
#
# COMPACT_ATOMS: atom_id res chain seq x y z
N MET A 1 52.33 39.50 3.39
CA MET A 1 52.95 39.26 2.08
C MET A 1 53.41 40.58 1.54
N SER A 2 54.66 40.66 1.09
CA SER A 2 55.08 41.73 0.19
C SER A 2 54.33 41.59 -1.15
N PRO A 3 54.25 42.65 -1.98
CA PRO A 3 53.68 42.57 -3.33
C PRO A 3 54.35 41.46 -4.17
N GLU A 4 55.65 41.28 -4.04
CA GLU A 4 56.41 40.23 -4.74
C GLU A 4 56.06 38.81 -4.27
N GLU A 5 55.82 38.61 -2.97
CA GLU A 5 55.35 37.33 -2.43
C GLU A 5 53.91 37.02 -2.86
N LEU A 6 53.07 38.04 -2.98
CA LEU A 6 51.70 37.90 -3.46
C LEU A 6 51.68 37.56 -4.96
N ASP A 7 52.48 38.24 -5.76
CA ASP A 7 52.60 37.97 -7.20
C ASP A 7 53.16 36.56 -7.47
N ALA A 8 54.16 36.12 -6.69
CA ALA A 8 54.69 34.76 -6.75
C ALA A 8 53.64 33.71 -6.36
N LEU A 9 52.81 33.99 -5.35
CA LEU A 9 51.74 33.08 -4.90
C LEU A 9 50.58 33.03 -5.90
N LEU A 10 50.26 34.15 -6.55
CA LEU A 10 49.23 34.25 -7.59
C LEU A 10 49.64 33.60 -8.90
N ALA A 11 50.94 33.59 -9.22
CA ALA A 11 51.52 32.91 -10.38
C ALA A 11 51.73 31.39 -10.18
N ALA A 12 51.64 30.90 -8.93
CA ALA A 12 51.79 29.48 -8.63
C ALA A 12 50.58 28.63 -9.07
N PRO A 13 50.77 27.31 -9.31
CA PRO A 13 49.69 26.39 -9.65
C PRO A 13 48.61 26.33 -8.57
N ALA A 14 47.33 26.32 -8.96
CA ALA A 14 46.21 26.32 -8.02
C ALA A 14 46.02 24.98 -7.27
N LEU A 15 46.67 23.91 -7.75
CA LEU A 15 46.83 22.62 -7.09
C LEU A 15 48.25 22.13 -7.33
N ALA A 16 48.86 21.48 -6.34
CA ALA A 16 50.21 20.91 -6.52
C ALA A 16 50.17 19.82 -7.61
N PRO A 17 51.05 19.89 -8.64
CA PRO A 17 51.09 18.88 -9.69
C PRO A 17 51.62 17.54 -9.15
N PRO A 18 51.21 16.41 -9.73
CA PRO A 18 51.78 15.10 -9.41
C PRO A 18 53.31 15.06 -9.66
N PRO A 19 54.06 14.18 -8.96
CA PRO A 19 55.50 14.03 -9.19
C PRO A 19 55.83 13.76 -10.66
N GLY A 20 56.71 14.58 -11.25
CA GLY A 20 57.11 14.48 -12.66
C GLY A 20 56.23 15.23 -13.65
N VAL A 21 55.18 15.93 -13.19
CA VAL A 21 54.30 16.76 -14.04
C VAL A 21 54.68 18.23 -13.90
N THR A 22 54.91 18.92 -15.01
CA THR A 22 55.13 20.37 -15.04
C THR A 22 53.81 21.06 -15.48
N PRO A 23 53.24 21.94 -14.64
CA PRO A 23 52.05 22.73 -14.98
C PRO A 23 52.20 23.48 -16.31
N ASN A 24 51.17 23.40 -17.15
CA ASN A 24 51.12 24.10 -18.44
C ASN A 24 50.05 25.19 -18.41
N PHE A 25 50.45 26.43 -18.11
CA PHE A 25 49.55 27.57 -18.00
C PHE A 25 49.21 28.22 -19.35
N ASP A 26 50.04 28.03 -20.37
CA ASP A 26 49.90 28.75 -21.65
C ASP A 26 48.90 28.07 -22.58
N ASN A 27 48.88 26.74 -22.62
CA ASN A 27 47.95 25.97 -23.44
C ASN A 27 47.64 24.61 -22.80
N PRO A 28 46.81 24.59 -21.73
CA PRO A 28 46.42 23.34 -21.08
C PRO A 28 45.69 22.41 -22.06
N SER A 29 45.88 21.10 -21.89
CA SER A 29 45.12 20.09 -22.63
C SER A 29 43.62 20.29 -22.37
N ARG A 30 42.86 20.58 -23.43
CA ARG A 30 41.43 20.87 -23.34
C ARG A 30 40.65 20.11 -24.39
N HIS A 31 39.52 19.56 -23.99
CA HIS A 31 38.62 18.76 -24.84
C HIS A 31 37.33 19.52 -25.17
N ASN A 32 37.50 20.77 -25.59
CA ASN A 32 36.40 21.70 -25.85
C ASN A 32 35.52 21.31 -27.04
N ASP A 33 36.04 20.53 -28.00
CA ASP A 33 35.31 20.12 -29.19
C ASP A 33 34.11 19.22 -28.85
N TYR A 34 34.26 18.35 -27.84
CA TYR A 34 33.17 17.53 -27.32
C TYR A 34 32.09 18.38 -26.65
N ALA A 35 32.48 19.46 -25.96
CA ALA A 35 31.53 20.37 -25.33
C ALA A 35 30.68 21.11 -26.36
N TRP A 36 31.32 21.62 -27.42
CA TRP A 36 30.60 22.21 -28.53
C TRP A 36 29.62 21.24 -29.17
N GLY A 37 30.06 20.02 -29.49
CA GLY A 37 29.20 19.03 -30.15
C GLY A 37 28.01 18.61 -29.28
N ILE A 38 28.28 18.11 -28.07
CA ILE A 38 27.26 17.50 -27.21
C ILE A 38 26.26 18.55 -26.72
N THR A 39 26.73 19.69 -26.21
CA THR A 39 25.85 20.73 -25.69
C THR A 39 24.97 21.32 -26.81
N THR A 40 25.52 21.54 -28.01
CA THR A 40 24.72 22.01 -29.16
C THR A 40 23.63 21.02 -29.54
N VAL A 41 23.97 19.74 -29.69
CA VAL A 41 23.00 18.70 -30.08
C VAL A 41 21.88 18.57 -29.03
N CYS A 42 22.25 18.53 -27.75
CA CYS A 42 21.30 18.50 -26.64
C CYS A 42 20.31 19.66 -26.72
N MET A 43 20.81 20.87 -26.96
CA MET A 43 19.95 22.06 -27.04
C MET A 43 19.01 22.02 -28.22
N VAL A 44 19.49 21.63 -29.40
CA VAL A 44 18.64 21.50 -30.58
C VAL A 44 17.52 20.50 -30.32
N VAL A 45 17.82 19.34 -29.76
CA VAL A 45 16.81 18.31 -29.45
C VAL A 45 15.81 18.81 -28.40
N ALA A 46 16.27 19.40 -27.30
CA ALA A 46 15.39 19.92 -26.26
C ALA A 46 14.46 21.03 -26.80
N THR A 47 15.00 21.91 -27.63
CA THR A 47 14.27 23.01 -28.29
C THR A 47 13.18 22.47 -29.20
N LEU A 48 13.52 21.51 -30.08
CA LEU A 48 12.56 20.88 -30.99
C LEU A 48 11.44 20.17 -30.23
N CYS A 49 11.77 19.46 -29.15
CA CYS A 49 10.81 18.78 -28.29
C CYS A 49 9.81 19.77 -27.67
N LEU A 50 10.32 20.87 -27.11
CA LEU A 50 9.47 21.92 -26.53
C LEU A 50 8.53 22.52 -27.58
N PHE A 51 9.05 22.92 -28.74
CA PHE A 51 8.25 23.53 -29.79
C PHE A 51 7.19 22.58 -30.33
N LEU A 52 7.55 21.31 -30.53
CA LEU A 52 6.60 20.29 -30.96
C LEU A 52 5.46 20.13 -29.93
N ARG A 53 5.81 19.98 -28.65
CA ARG A 53 4.81 19.83 -27.59
C ARG A 53 3.91 21.06 -27.49
N TRP A 54 4.47 22.26 -27.59
CA TRP A 54 3.70 23.51 -27.58
C TRP A 54 2.79 23.65 -28.80
N TYR A 55 3.27 23.26 -29.99
CA TYR A 55 2.47 23.24 -31.20
C TYR A 55 1.24 22.35 -31.05
N VAL A 56 1.43 21.10 -30.59
CA VAL A 56 0.32 20.15 -30.37
C VAL A 56 -0.67 20.70 -29.34
N ARG A 57 -0.19 21.24 -28.21
CA ARG A 57 -1.07 21.71 -27.12
C ARG A 57 -1.91 22.94 -27.47
N ILE A 58 -1.32 23.89 -28.18
CA ILE A 58 -2.00 25.14 -28.53
C ILE A 58 -2.85 24.99 -29.77
N TRP A 59 -2.30 24.40 -30.83
CA TRP A 59 -2.92 24.45 -32.15
C TRP A 59 -3.79 23.23 -32.43
N LEU A 60 -3.40 22.05 -31.95
CA LEU A 60 -4.17 20.82 -32.15
C LEU A 60 -5.17 20.58 -31.01
N ASP A 61 -4.69 20.53 -29.77
CA ASP A 61 -5.54 20.25 -28.61
C ASP A 61 -6.37 21.45 -28.16
N ARG A 62 -5.90 22.67 -28.46
CA ARG A 62 -6.42 23.95 -27.93
C ARG A 62 -6.64 23.93 -26.41
N ARG A 63 -5.82 23.17 -25.69
CA ARG A 63 -5.87 22.99 -24.24
C ARG A 63 -4.46 23.00 -23.67
N VAL A 64 -4.12 24.09 -22.99
CA VAL A 64 -2.86 24.24 -22.27
C VAL A 64 -3.08 23.77 -20.84
N ARG A 65 -2.28 22.81 -20.38
CA ARG A 65 -2.31 22.30 -19.00
C ARG A 65 -1.19 22.94 -18.19
N MET A 66 -1.30 22.90 -16.85
CA MET A 66 -0.29 23.48 -15.96
C MET A 66 1.11 22.93 -16.25
N GLU A 67 1.21 21.62 -16.50
CA GLU A 67 2.44 20.93 -16.93
C GLU A 67 3.13 21.56 -18.16
N ASP A 68 2.36 22.08 -19.13
CA ASP A 68 2.92 22.68 -20.35
C ASP A 68 3.51 24.07 -20.07
N VAL A 69 2.97 24.77 -19.06
CA VAL A 69 3.52 26.04 -18.54
C VAL A 69 4.78 25.77 -17.72
N LEU A 70 4.78 24.74 -16.88
CA LEU A 70 5.96 24.31 -16.12
C LEU A 70 7.10 23.86 -17.03
N THR A 71 6.79 23.29 -18.19
CA THR A 71 7.79 22.91 -19.21
C THR A 71 8.55 24.13 -19.78
N ILE A 72 7.92 25.31 -19.89
CA ILE A 72 8.64 26.55 -20.27
C ILE A 72 9.59 26.97 -19.15
N GLY A 73 9.14 26.92 -17.90
CA GLY A 73 9.99 27.23 -16.74
C GLY A 73 11.21 26.31 -16.67
N ALA A 74 10.99 25.00 -16.88
CA ALA A 74 12.03 23.99 -17.00
C ALA A 74 13.03 24.30 -18.14
N TYR A 75 12.53 24.74 -19.29
CA TYR A 75 13.37 25.10 -20.44
C TYR A 75 14.23 26.36 -20.18
N GLY A 76 13.69 27.36 -19.47
CA GLY A 76 14.47 28.53 -19.05
C GLY A 76 15.65 28.14 -18.15
N ALA A 77 15.43 27.21 -17.22
CA ALA A 77 16.49 26.73 -16.34
C ALA A 77 17.49 25.78 -17.05
N TYR A 78 17.04 25.03 -18.07
CA TYR A 78 17.90 24.29 -18.98
C TYR A 78 18.89 25.21 -19.73
N TRP A 79 18.42 26.37 -20.22
CA TRP A 79 19.30 27.37 -20.85
C TRP A 79 20.34 27.95 -19.89
N GLY A 80 20.01 28.09 -18.60
CA GLY A 80 20.99 28.47 -17.57
C GLY A 80 22.12 27.45 -17.44
N THR A 81 21.79 26.15 -17.52
CA THR A 81 22.77 25.06 -17.49
C THR A 81 23.61 25.02 -18.78
N ALA A 82 22.98 25.20 -19.94
CA ALA A 82 23.67 25.27 -21.22
C ALA A 82 24.60 26.49 -21.33
N TYR A 83 24.20 27.64 -20.79
CA TYR A 83 25.04 28.84 -20.72
C TYR A 83 26.28 28.61 -19.85
N ALA A 84 26.11 27.98 -18.68
CA ALA A 84 27.23 27.59 -17.83
C ALA A 84 28.17 26.60 -18.54
N ALA A 85 27.62 25.64 -19.28
CA ALA A 85 28.39 24.71 -20.09
C ALA A 85 29.22 25.42 -21.17
N TYR A 86 28.64 26.35 -21.94
CA TYR A 86 29.43 27.14 -22.89
C TYR A 86 30.45 28.06 -22.23
N GLY A 87 30.12 28.66 -21.08
CA GLY A 87 31.05 29.52 -20.34
C GLY A 87 32.35 28.77 -19.97
N MET A 88 32.22 27.49 -19.63
CA MET A 88 33.36 26.62 -19.32
C MET A 88 34.25 26.33 -20.52
N ILE A 89 33.76 26.43 -21.76
CA ILE A 89 34.60 26.26 -22.96
C ILE A 89 35.64 27.38 -23.08
N TYR A 90 35.22 28.61 -22.78
CA TYR A 90 36.07 29.79 -22.96
C TYR A 90 36.98 30.04 -21.77
N THR A 91 36.54 29.69 -20.56
CA THR A 91 37.32 29.85 -19.33
C THR A 91 36.83 28.85 -18.28
N PRO A 92 37.64 27.89 -17.79
CA PRO A 92 39.04 27.56 -18.15
C PRO A 92 39.20 26.51 -19.27
N GLY A 93 38.13 25.86 -19.73
CA GLY A 93 38.18 24.74 -20.67
C GLY A 93 37.67 23.44 -20.04
N TYR A 94 37.21 22.51 -20.87
CA TYR A 94 36.78 21.18 -20.42
C TYR A 94 37.98 20.25 -20.28
N TYR A 95 38.01 19.47 -19.19
CA TYR A 95 39.09 18.53 -18.83
C TYR A 95 40.45 19.20 -18.57
N VAL A 96 40.42 20.44 -18.07
CA VAL A 96 41.63 21.14 -17.65
C VAL A 96 41.90 20.81 -16.18
N HIS A 97 43.09 20.28 -15.90
CA HIS A 97 43.49 19.97 -14.54
C HIS A 97 43.65 21.25 -13.70
N THR A 98 43.31 21.16 -12.42
CA THR A 98 43.40 22.30 -11.48
C THR A 98 44.85 22.77 -11.30
N TRP A 99 45.84 21.88 -11.49
CA TRP A 99 47.27 22.26 -11.44
C TRP A 99 47.75 22.97 -12.71
N ASP A 100 47.01 22.92 -13.82
CA ASP A 100 47.31 23.68 -15.05
C ASP A 100 46.68 25.09 -15.04
N LEU A 101 46.16 25.54 -13.89
CA LEU A 101 45.60 26.87 -13.68
C LEU A 101 46.42 27.63 -12.65
N PRO A 102 46.83 28.89 -12.92
CA PRO A 102 47.39 29.76 -11.91
C PRO A 102 46.36 30.07 -10.81
N HIS A 103 46.81 30.31 -9.58
CA HIS A 103 45.97 30.80 -8.49
C HIS A 103 45.21 32.07 -8.88
N LEU A 104 45.83 32.99 -9.63
CA LEU A 104 45.20 34.20 -10.14
C LEU A 104 44.04 33.90 -11.10
N SER A 105 44.21 32.95 -12.01
CA SER A 105 43.19 32.57 -13.00
C SER A 105 42.00 31.88 -12.34
N LEU A 106 42.24 31.00 -11.36
CA LEU A 106 41.19 30.41 -10.54
C LEU A 106 40.45 31.48 -9.72
N TRP A 107 41.18 32.46 -9.16
CA TRP A 107 40.60 33.55 -8.38
C TRP A 107 39.76 34.50 -9.25
N LEU A 108 40.23 34.85 -10.45
CA LEU A 108 39.47 35.62 -11.44
C LEU A 108 38.26 34.85 -11.96
N LEU A 109 38.32 33.52 -12.10
CA LEU A 109 37.16 32.66 -12.43
C LEU A 109 36.07 32.71 -11.36
N LEU A 110 36.46 32.80 -10.09
CA LEU A 110 35.54 32.96 -8.96
C LEU A 110 34.90 34.36 -8.92
N LEU A 111 35.61 35.39 -9.41
CA LEU A 111 35.16 36.80 -9.40
C LEU A 111 34.44 37.25 -10.67
N ARG A 112 34.82 36.78 -11.86
CA ARG A 112 34.23 37.17 -13.16
C ARG A 112 32.79 36.66 -13.33
N ASN A 113 32.37 35.71 -12.48
CA ASN A 113 31.00 35.22 -12.34
C ASN A 113 30.23 35.87 -11.18
N ALA A 114 30.75 36.95 -10.56
CA ALA A 114 30.02 37.78 -9.61
C ALA A 114 29.41 39.00 -10.34
N PRO A 115 28.08 39.10 -10.47
CA PRO A 115 27.45 40.41 -10.56
C PRO A 115 27.68 41.11 -9.21
N THR A 116 27.77 42.44 -9.24
CA THR A 116 28.05 43.35 -8.12
C THR A 116 26.97 43.36 -7.03
N ASP A 117 26.74 42.22 -6.39
CA ASP A 117 25.99 42.10 -5.15
C ASP A 117 26.64 41.04 -4.27
N GLN A 118 26.81 41.33 -2.98
CA GLN A 118 27.75 40.66 -2.06
C GLN A 118 27.41 39.22 -1.64
N ASP A 119 26.61 38.49 -2.41
CA ASP A 119 26.29 37.09 -2.15
C ASP A 119 26.89 36.17 -3.24
N GLY A 120 27.92 35.42 -2.86
CA GLY A 120 28.76 34.59 -3.74
C GLY A 120 27.99 33.65 -4.69
N HIS A 121 28.16 33.87 -5.99
CA HIS A 121 27.49 33.12 -7.06
C HIS A 121 28.27 31.90 -7.60
N PHE A 122 29.51 31.62 -7.16
CA PHE A 122 30.12 30.32 -7.48
C PHE A 122 29.37 29.15 -6.78
N ALA A 123 28.84 29.43 -5.59
CA ALA A 123 27.85 28.58 -4.94
C ALA A 123 26.57 28.48 -5.78
N ARG A 124 26.18 29.48 -6.59
CA ARG A 124 25.04 29.42 -7.52
C ARG A 124 25.33 28.76 -8.87
N LEU A 125 26.58 28.69 -9.33
CA LEU A 125 26.95 27.85 -10.49
C LEU A 125 26.85 26.36 -10.11
N VAL A 126 27.36 26.00 -8.92
CA VAL A 126 27.21 24.66 -8.33
C VAL A 126 25.77 24.39 -7.88
N SER A 127 25.07 25.40 -7.34
CA SER A 127 23.63 25.27 -7.03
C SER A 127 22.76 25.28 -8.28
N GLY A 128 23.22 25.83 -9.42
CA GLY A 128 22.59 25.75 -10.74
C GLY A 128 22.64 24.35 -11.32
N ILE A 129 23.76 23.66 -11.12
CA ILE A 129 23.89 22.23 -11.39
C ILE A 129 22.98 21.41 -10.45
N CYS A 130 22.78 21.84 -9.19
CA CYS A 130 21.78 21.28 -8.28
C CYS A 130 20.33 21.75 -8.53
N LEU A 131 20.09 22.83 -9.30
CA LEU A 131 18.77 23.29 -9.73
C LEU A 131 18.18 22.36 -10.82
N CYS A 132 18.89 21.29 -11.19
CA CYS A 132 18.30 20.14 -11.89
C CYS A 132 17.19 19.46 -11.06
N GLU A 133 17.23 19.53 -9.71
CA GLU A 133 16.16 18.99 -8.84
C GLU A 133 14.78 19.64 -9.14
N PRO A 134 14.60 20.98 -9.10
CA PRO A 134 13.32 21.60 -9.38
C PRO A 134 12.85 21.41 -10.83
N ILE A 135 13.73 21.20 -11.80
CA ILE A 135 13.34 20.93 -13.20
C ILE A 135 12.82 19.50 -13.36
N LYS A 136 13.48 18.52 -12.70
CA LYS A 136 12.98 17.14 -12.58
C LYS A 136 11.63 17.12 -11.86
N GLU A 137 11.51 17.84 -10.75
CA GLU A 137 10.26 17.99 -9.99
C GLU A 137 9.19 18.70 -10.83
N LEU A 138 9.49 19.78 -11.55
CA LEU A 138 8.53 20.49 -12.43
C LEU A 138 8.02 19.63 -13.59
N LEU A 139 8.91 18.84 -14.21
CA LEU A 139 8.55 17.90 -15.25
C LEU A 139 7.76 16.72 -14.66
N LEU A 140 8.22 16.10 -13.57
CA LEU A 140 7.52 15.00 -12.87
C LEU A 140 6.15 15.42 -12.30
N VAL A 141 6.01 16.64 -11.78
CA VAL A 141 4.74 17.27 -11.37
C VAL A 141 3.80 17.42 -12.56
N GLY A 142 4.35 17.58 -13.77
CA GLY A 142 3.56 17.54 -15.00
C GLY A 142 3.00 16.16 -15.38
N MET A 143 3.62 15.07 -14.94
CA MET A 143 3.06 13.70 -15.05
C MET A 143 2.04 13.40 -13.95
N HIS A 144 2.03 14.18 -12.87
CA HIS A 144 1.19 14.01 -11.69
C HIS A 144 0.49 15.33 -11.36
N GLY A 145 -0.45 15.77 -12.21
CA GLY A 145 -1.09 17.09 -12.06
C GLY A 145 -1.58 17.37 -10.63
N CYS A 146 -0.89 18.23 -9.88
CA CYS A 146 -1.41 18.92 -8.68
C CYS A 146 -0.56 20.13 -8.23
N VAL A 147 -1.22 21.30 -8.28
CA VAL A 147 -1.18 22.56 -7.48
C VAL A 147 0.09 23.04 -6.72
N ILE A 148 0.49 24.28 -7.06
CA ILE A 148 1.45 25.18 -6.38
C ILE A 148 0.91 25.64 -5.00
N ARG A 149 1.72 25.58 -3.93
CA ARG A 149 1.50 26.35 -2.68
C ARG A 149 2.66 27.31 -2.44
N SER A 150 2.31 28.59 -2.33
CA SER A 150 3.13 29.77 -2.07
C SER A 150 3.87 29.74 -0.72
N MET A 151 5.15 30.13 -0.70
CA MET A 151 5.92 30.43 0.52
C MET A 151 5.84 31.93 0.88
N PRO A 152 5.78 32.29 2.18
CA PRO A 152 5.70 33.68 2.64
C PRO A 152 7.08 34.36 2.71
N LEU A 153 7.10 35.65 2.36
CA LEU A 153 8.20 36.61 2.49
C LEU A 153 8.09 37.40 3.83
N GLY A 154 9.23 37.66 4.48
CA GLY A 154 9.42 38.57 5.64
C GLY A 154 9.79 37.83 6.93
N HIS A 155 10.73 38.22 7.81
CA HIS A 155 11.52 39.44 8.15
C HIS A 155 12.58 38.99 9.22
N PRO A 156 13.43 39.84 9.85
CA PRO A 156 14.26 40.96 9.39
C PRO A 156 15.77 40.80 9.77
N MET A 157 16.55 41.80 9.36
CA MET A 157 18.00 42.00 9.46
C MET A 157 18.60 41.95 10.89
N HIS A 158 19.84 41.42 10.99
CA HIS A 158 20.82 41.83 12.00
C HIS A 158 22.13 42.32 11.33
N SER A 159 22.68 43.39 11.92
CA SER A 159 23.81 44.25 11.51
C SER A 159 25.19 43.55 11.47
N PRO A 160 26.21 44.07 10.73
CA PRO A 160 27.36 43.32 10.26
C PRO A 160 28.57 43.39 11.21
N ALA A 161 29.31 42.29 11.31
CA ALA A 161 30.69 42.29 11.80
C ALA A 161 31.65 42.16 10.61
N GLN A 162 32.50 43.16 10.43
CA GLN A 162 33.58 43.18 9.45
C GLN A 162 34.57 42.04 9.74
N LEU A 163 34.90 41.25 8.72
CA LEU A 163 36.01 40.30 8.77
C LEU A 163 36.87 40.44 7.51
N THR A 164 38.12 40.83 7.74
CA THR A 164 39.22 40.90 6.79
C THR A 164 39.60 39.49 6.32
N VAL A 165 39.71 39.32 5.00
CA VAL A 165 39.95 38.01 4.35
C VAL A 165 41.45 37.72 4.27
N SER A 166 41.89 36.59 4.85
CA SER A 166 43.25 36.06 4.71
C SER A 166 43.34 34.96 3.64
N PRO A 167 44.53 34.64 3.08
CA PRO A 167 44.72 33.63 2.01
C PRO A 167 44.17 32.24 2.35
N THR A 168 44.10 31.89 3.63
CA THR A 168 43.55 30.62 4.12
C THR A 168 42.04 30.49 3.84
N GLN A 169 41.32 31.61 3.67
CA GLN A 169 39.87 31.60 3.43
C GLN A 169 39.46 31.19 2.00
N ILE A 170 40.34 31.31 1.01
CA ILE A 170 40.04 30.92 -0.39
C ILE A 170 39.97 29.39 -0.52
N HIS A 171 40.90 28.68 0.12
CA HIS A 171 40.89 27.22 0.20
C HIS A 171 39.73 26.71 1.08
N LEU A 172 39.40 27.45 2.15
CA LEU A 172 38.25 27.20 3.01
C LEU A 172 36.89 27.47 2.32
N GLY A 173 36.82 28.34 1.32
CA GLY A 173 35.60 28.58 0.53
C GLY A 173 35.23 27.37 -0.33
N ILE A 174 36.19 26.80 -1.05
CA ILE A 174 36.02 25.56 -1.83
C ILE A 174 35.73 24.36 -0.91
N LEU A 175 36.43 24.27 0.24
CA LEU A 175 36.17 23.23 1.25
C LEU A 175 34.81 23.40 1.94
N ARG A 176 34.32 24.63 2.18
CA ARG A 176 32.97 24.89 2.74
C ARG A 176 31.87 24.55 1.74
N SER A 177 32.04 24.83 0.44
CA SER A 177 31.10 24.38 -0.60
C SER A 177 31.11 22.86 -0.76
N LYS A 178 32.27 22.19 -0.64
CA LYS A 178 32.37 20.72 -0.60
C LYS A 178 31.79 20.12 0.68
N GLN A 179 31.91 20.78 1.84
CA GLN A 179 31.29 20.35 3.10
C GLN A 179 29.77 20.53 3.09
N MET A 180 29.23 21.56 2.41
CA MET A 180 27.79 21.70 2.16
C MET A 180 27.23 20.59 1.25
N LEU A 181 28.03 20.07 0.31
CA LEU A 181 27.69 18.87 -0.47
C LEU A 181 27.71 17.57 0.36
N LEU A 182 28.47 17.55 1.48
CA LEU A 182 28.71 16.35 2.28
C LEU A 182 27.93 16.29 3.61
N ALA A 183 27.12 17.30 3.95
CA ALA A 183 26.24 17.29 5.13
C ALA A 183 24.86 17.91 4.82
N PRO A 184 23.72 17.37 5.30
CA PRO A 184 23.28 15.98 5.39
C PRO A 184 22.46 15.62 4.12
N ARG A 185 23.11 15.49 2.96
CA ARG A 185 22.47 14.96 1.72
C ARG A 185 22.95 13.54 1.34
N ARG A 186 23.57 12.82 2.29
CA ARG A 186 23.99 11.41 2.12
C ARG A 186 22.80 10.49 1.76
N ASN A 187 21.60 10.80 2.27
CA ASN A 187 20.37 10.02 2.02
C ASN A 187 19.70 10.31 0.66
N ALA A 188 20.05 11.39 -0.04
CA ALA A 188 19.51 11.69 -1.37
C ALA A 188 20.34 10.99 -2.46
N LEU A 189 21.67 11.06 -2.35
CA LEU A 189 22.59 10.31 -3.21
C LEU A 189 22.50 8.79 -3.01
N LEU A 190 22.33 8.31 -1.78
CA LEU A 190 22.06 6.88 -1.54
C LEU A 190 20.71 6.46 -2.13
N ARG A 191 19.65 7.28 -2.03
CA ARG A 191 18.34 6.98 -2.64
C ARG A 191 18.37 6.96 -4.17
N GLU A 192 19.13 7.85 -4.81
CA GLU A 192 19.41 7.79 -6.26
C GLU A 192 20.19 6.50 -6.61
N CYS A 193 21.21 6.13 -5.83
CA CYS A 193 21.96 4.88 -6.02
C CYS A 193 21.07 3.64 -5.88
N THR A 194 20.22 3.52 -4.85
CA THR A 194 19.37 2.32 -4.66
C THR A 194 18.25 2.21 -5.69
N SER A 195 17.72 3.34 -6.17
CA SER A 195 16.72 3.39 -7.25
C SER A 195 17.32 2.90 -8.58
N HIS A 196 18.52 3.38 -8.93
CA HIS A 196 19.15 3.05 -10.20
C HIS A 196 19.90 1.71 -10.22
N LEU A 197 20.53 1.29 -9.11
CA LEU A 197 21.12 -0.06 -8.98
C LEU A 197 20.06 -1.17 -9.06
N ARG A 198 18.81 -0.91 -8.65
CA ARG A 198 17.70 -1.85 -8.87
C ARG A 198 17.35 -1.99 -10.35
N CYS A 199 17.41 -0.92 -11.15
CA CYS A 199 17.22 -1.03 -12.61
C CYS A 199 18.39 -1.74 -13.30
N VAL A 200 19.65 -1.52 -12.88
CA VAL A 200 20.83 -2.16 -13.49
C VAL A 200 20.96 -3.63 -13.07
N HIS A 201 20.63 -4.01 -11.83
CA HIS A 201 20.61 -5.42 -11.42
C HIS A 201 19.51 -6.24 -12.09
N VAL A 202 18.37 -5.61 -12.43
CA VAL A 202 17.29 -6.26 -13.20
C VAL A 202 17.71 -6.51 -14.65
N LEU A 203 18.64 -5.73 -15.20
CA LEU A 203 19.12 -5.89 -16.58
C LEU A 203 20.38 -6.75 -16.71
N ALA A 204 21.32 -6.69 -15.76
CA ALA A 204 22.51 -7.55 -15.78
C ALA A 204 22.18 -9.04 -15.52
N ALA A 205 21.08 -9.32 -14.83
CA ALA A 205 20.57 -10.69 -14.69
C ALA A 205 19.93 -11.27 -15.96
N ALA A 206 19.77 -10.45 -17.02
CA ALA A 206 19.20 -10.86 -18.30
C ALA A 206 20.26 -11.10 -19.40
N GLU A 207 21.55 -10.92 -19.12
CA GLU A 207 22.63 -11.04 -20.12
C GLU A 207 23.42 -12.37 -20.08
N ASP A 208 23.28 -13.22 -19.05
CA ASP A 208 24.14 -14.40 -18.89
C ASP A 208 23.64 -15.71 -19.51
N ASP A 209 22.44 -15.77 -20.14
CA ASP A 209 21.94 -17.02 -20.71
C ASP A 209 21.17 -16.83 -22.04
N LEU A 210 21.82 -16.34 -23.10
CA LEU A 210 21.31 -16.53 -24.48
C LEU A 210 22.43 -16.60 -25.53
N GLU A 211 22.40 -17.67 -26.34
CA GLU A 211 22.69 -17.56 -27.77
C GLU A 211 21.40 -17.87 -28.60
N PRO A 212 21.19 -17.19 -29.75
CA PRO A 212 19.88 -17.05 -30.42
C PRO A 212 19.73 -18.00 -31.64
N PRO A 213 18.53 -18.18 -32.25
CA PRO A 213 18.12 -17.24 -33.32
C PRO A 213 16.60 -17.05 -33.58
N HIS A 214 16.32 -15.81 -34.03
CA HIS A 214 15.45 -15.36 -35.12
C HIS A 214 13.90 -15.31 -35.02
N GLU A 215 13.44 -14.07 -35.27
CA GLU A 215 12.17 -13.65 -35.90
C GLU A 215 10.88 -13.75 -35.09
N LEU A 216 10.52 -12.64 -34.41
CA LEU A 216 9.37 -11.78 -34.72
C LEU A 216 9.26 -10.69 -33.64
N ALA A 217 9.90 -9.55 -33.90
CA ALA A 217 9.79 -8.32 -33.12
C ALA A 217 9.25 -7.23 -34.04
N GLU A 218 8.08 -6.67 -33.70
CA GLU A 218 7.51 -5.40 -34.17
C GLU A 218 6.09 -5.35 -33.56
N GLU A 219 5.86 -4.83 -32.33
CA GLU A 219 5.43 -3.44 -32.15
C GLU A 219 5.64 -2.88 -30.71
N ASP A 220 6.14 -3.64 -29.73
CA ASP A 220 6.31 -3.16 -28.33
C ASP A 220 7.74 -2.74 -27.95
N GLY A 221 8.70 -2.80 -28.87
CA GLY A 221 10.12 -2.57 -28.61
C GLY A 221 10.53 -1.11 -28.35
N ASP A 222 9.74 -0.13 -28.81
CA ASP A 222 10.25 1.25 -28.90
C ASP A 222 10.12 2.05 -27.59
N PHE A 223 9.16 1.70 -26.72
CA PHE A 223 8.98 2.39 -25.44
C PHE A 223 10.05 2.00 -24.40
N ASN A 224 10.41 0.72 -24.31
CA ASN A 224 11.42 0.25 -23.34
C ASN A 224 12.83 0.80 -23.62
N HIS A 225 13.18 1.01 -24.89
CA HIS A 225 14.47 1.60 -25.26
C HIS A 225 14.60 3.09 -24.87
N ILE A 226 13.50 3.85 -24.84
CA ILE A 226 13.53 5.29 -24.51
C ILE A 226 13.75 5.52 -23.00
N TRP A 227 13.08 4.73 -22.16
CA TRP A 227 13.27 4.78 -20.70
C TRP A 227 14.65 4.29 -20.28
N CYS A 228 15.21 3.29 -20.98
CA CYS A 228 16.59 2.84 -20.79
C CYS A 228 17.59 3.98 -21.03
N ARG A 229 17.43 4.77 -22.11
CA ARG A 229 18.36 5.86 -22.46
C ARG A 229 18.38 7.00 -21.42
N ALA A 230 17.24 7.38 -20.85
CA ALA A 230 17.18 8.40 -19.78
C ALA A 230 17.81 7.90 -18.46
N SER A 231 17.61 6.62 -18.16
CA SER A 231 18.18 5.98 -16.97
C SER A 231 19.69 5.86 -17.06
N ILE A 232 20.22 5.57 -18.26
CA ILE A 232 21.66 5.53 -18.53
C ILE A 232 22.31 6.91 -18.33
N ALA A 233 21.74 7.97 -18.89
CA ALA A 233 22.28 9.33 -18.72
C ALA A 233 22.31 9.78 -17.24
N ALA A 234 21.27 9.45 -16.47
CA ALA A 234 21.20 9.73 -15.04
C ALA A 234 22.26 8.94 -14.24
N CYS A 235 22.49 7.66 -14.57
CA CYS A 235 23.54 6.84 -13.95
C CYS A 235 24.94 7.44 -14.20
N PHE A 236 25.24 7.85 -15.43
CA PHE A 236 26.51 8.49 -15.74
C PHE A 236 26.66 9.85 -15.07
N ARG A 237 25.60 10.69 -15.03
CA ARG A 237 25.62 11.96 -14.29
C ARG A 237 25.91 11.71 -12.80
N LEU A 238 25.27 10.73 -12.19
CA LEU A 238 25.48 10.37 -10.79
C LEU A 238 26.92 9.89 -10.54
N ALA A 239 27.44 9.01 -11.40
CA ALA A 239 28.82 8.54 -11.32
C ALA A 239 29.82 9.70 -11.41
N HIS A 240 29.64 10.62 -12.36
CA HIS A 240 30.51 11.80 -12.49
C HIS A 240 30.33 12.80 -11.34
N THR A 241 29.15 12.90 -10.74
CA THR A 241 28.91 13.71 -9.54
C THR A 241 29.68 13.16 -8.34
N VAL A 242 29.64 11.84 -8.14
CA VAL A 242 30.39 11.17 -7.07
C VAL A 242 31.90 11.34 -7.28
N THR A 243 32.38 11.18 -8.51
CA THR A 243 33.80 11.38 -8.86
C THR A 243 34.22 12.83 -8.65
N PHE A 244 33.44 13.79 -9.11
CA PHE A 244 33.68 15.22 -8.90
C PHE A 244 33.76 15.56 -7.40
N ALA A 245 32.80 15.06 -6.60
CA ALA A 245 32.73 15.32 -5.16
C ALA A 245 33.92 14.73 -4.38
N LYS A 246 34.45 13.58 -4.82
CA LYS A 246 35.60 12.91 -4.19
C LYS A 246 36.96 13.42 -4.69
N SER A 247 37.02 14.02 -5.87
CA SER A 247 38.28 14.48 -6.46
C SER A 247 38.82 15.75 -5.79
N THR A 248 40.14 15.81 -5.64
CA THR A 248 40.85 17.06 -5.32
C THR A 248 40.98 17.95 -6.56
N ASP A 249 41.03 17.35 -7.74
CA ASP A 249 41.09 18.01 -9.04
C ASP A 249 39.69 18.29 -9.61
N SER A 250 39.00 19.25 -8.99
CA SER A 250 37.61 19.55 -9.33
C SER A 250 37.44 20.15 -10.73
N MET A 251 38.44 20.86 -11.24
CA MET A 251 38.35 21.49 -12.57
C MET A 251 38.39 20.48 -13.72
N TYR A 252 39.04 19.34 -13.52
CA TYR A 252 39.04 18.28 -14.53
C TYR A 252 37.66 17.60 -14.63
N PHE A 253 37.02 17.31 -13.49
CA PHE A 253 35.79 16.51 -13.42
C PHE A 253 34.48 17.30 -13.56
N ILE A 254 34.52 18.63 -13.51
CA ILE A 254 33.31 19.46 -13.73
C ILE A 254 32.81 19.38 -15.18
N GLY A 255 33.71 19.14 -16.15
CA GLY A 255 33.36 19.03 -17.56
C GLY A 255 32.42 17.85 -17.88
N PRO A 256 32.82 16.60 -17.60
CA PRO A 256 31.95 15.43 -17.73
C PRO A 256 30.61 15.56 -17.00
N LEU A 257 30.62 16.17 -15.82
CA LEU A 257 29.41 16.40 -15.02
C LEU A 257 28.40 17.29 -15.77
N LEU A 258 28.87 18.38 -16.37
CA LEU A 258 28.02 19.28 -17.16
C LEU A 258 27.48 18.62 -18.43
N PHE A 259 28.24 17.73 -19.07
CA PHE A 259 27.78 16.98 -20.24
C PHE A 259 26.62 16.06 -19.91
N TRP A 260 26.79 15.24 -18.88
CA TRP A 260 25.76 14.29 -18.49
C TRP A 260 24.53 14.97 -17.89
N ALA A 261 24.69 16.13 -17.24
CA ALA A 261 23.56 16.97 -16.84
C ALA A 261 22.76 17.48 -18.06
N CYS A 262 23.42 17.99 -19.09
CA CYS A 262 22.74 18.45 -20.32
C CYS A 262 22.03 17.29 -21.05
N ALA A 263 22.67 16.12 -21.13
CA ALA A 263 22.10 14.92 -21.75
C ALA A 263 20.88 14.41 -20.99
N GLU A 264 20.96 14.29 -19.66
CA GLU A 264 19.84 13.84 -18.81
C GLU A 264 18.62 14.77 -18.94
N MET A 265 18.83 16.09 -18.88
CA MET A 265 17.73 17.06 -19.04
C MET A 265 17.09 17.00 -20.43
N THR A 266 17.90 16.78 -21.47
CA THR A 266 17.40 16.64 -22.85
C THR A 266 16.52 15.40 -23.01
N CYS A 267 16.90 14.28 -22.40
CA CYS A 267 16.07 13.07 -22.34
C CYS A 267 14.71 13.33 -21.67
N GLY A 268 14.68 14.20 -20.65
CA GLY A 268 13.45 14.69 -20.05
C GLY A 268 12.53 15.32 -21.10
N PHE A 269 12.96 16.38 -21.78
CA PHE A 269 12.14 17.03 -22.82
C PHE A 269 11.67 16.07 -23.92
N PHE A 270 12.52 15.12 -24.30
CA PHE A 270 12.16 14.09 -25.27
C PHE A 270 11.01 13.21 -24.77
N ILE A 271 11.15 12.60 -23.59
CA ILE A 271 10.12 11.74 -22.97
C ILE A 271 8.79 12.48 -22.84
N PHE A 272 8.82 13.74 -22.38
CA PHE A 272 7.61 14.54 -22.27
C PHE A 272 6.96 14.81 -23.63
N SER A 273 7.72 14.79 -24.72
CA SER A 273 7.21 15.09 -26.06
C SER A 273 6.75 13.85 -26.83
N VAL A 274 7.12 12.63 -26.39
CA VAL A 274 6.72 11.36 -27.04
C VAL A 274 5.20 11.17 -27.18
N PRO A 275 4.37 11.42 -26.14
CA PRO A 275 2.92 11.28 -26.27
C PRO A 275 2.30 12.28 -27.26
N CYS A 276 2.99 13.39 -27.54
CA CYS A 276 2.56 14.37 -28.53
C CYS A 276 2.94 13.95 -29.96
N LEU A 277 4.01 13.17 -30.15
CA LEU A 277 4.43 12.63 -31.45
C LEU A 277 3.41 11.62 -32.00
N SER A 278 2.89 10.73 -31.16
CA SER A 278 1.86 9.77 -31.57
C SER A 278 0.58 10.47 -32.00
N LYS A 279 0.18 11.51 -31.27
CA LYS A 279 -1.01 12.32 -31.61
C LYS A 279 -0.81 13.17 -32.87
N LEU A 280 0.36 13.80 -33.02
CA LEU A 280 0.72 14.51 -34.25
C LEU A 280 0.65 13.54 -35.45
N ALA A 281 1.16 12.31 -35.31
CA ALA A 281 1.12 11.28 -36.35
C ALA A 281 -0.32 10.87 -36.71
N MET A 282 -1.24 10.87 -35.75
CA MET A 282 -2.66 10.56 -35.95
C MET A 282 -3.44 11.72 -36.59
N GLU A 283 -3.17 12.98 -36.22
CA GLU A 283 -3.98 14.14 -36.63
C GLU A 283 -3.46 14.87 -37.88
N SER A 284 -2.15 14.85 -38.13
CA SER A 284 -1.56 15.56 -39.28
C SER A 284 -1.68 14.82 -40.61
N GLY A 285 -2.27 13.62 -40.61
CA GLY A 285 -2.24 12.73 -41.78
C GLY A 285 -0.81 12.39 -42.22
N LEU A 286 0.21 12.65 -41.39
CA LEU A 286 1.61 12.38 -41.71
C LEU A 286 1.81 10.89 -41.95
N ARG A 287 1.03 10.02 -41.30
CA ARG A 287 0.97 8.58 -41.58
C ARG A 287 0.52 8.29 -43.01
N SER A 288 -0.41 9.06 -43.58
CA SER A 288 -0.82 8.91 -44.98
C SER A 288 0.19 9.50 -45.96
N ARG A 289 0.92 10.56 -45.58
CA ARG A 289 2.02 11.11 -46.41
C ARG A 289 3.29 10.25 -46.37
N LEU A 290 3.61 9.65 -45.22
CA LEU A 290 4.66 8.65 -45.06
C LEU A 290 4.26 7.33 -45.72
N SER A 291 3.00 6.89 -45.62
CA SER A 291 2.52 5.69 -46.34
C SER A 291 2.35 5.93 -47.85
N SER A 292 2.18 7.17 -48.29
CA SER A 292 2.25 7.54 -49.72
C SER A 292 3.69 7.57 -50.23
N ALA A 293 4.66 7.89 -49.36
CA ALA A 293 6.08 7.73 -49.64
C ALA A 293 6.56 6.26 -49.53
N LEU A 294 5.80 5.41 -48.81
CA LEU A 294 6.15 4.01 -48.51
C LEU A 294 5.18 2.95 -49.09
N GLY A 295 4.21 3.35 -49.93
CA GLY A 295 3.50 2.48 -50.87
C GLY A 295 2.60 1.36 -50.31
N LEU A 296 1.82 1.56 -49.24
CA LEU A 296 0.93 0.50 -48.70
C LEU A 296 -0.53 0.97 -48.57
N SER A 297 -1.46 0.29 -49.26
CA SER A 297 -2.89 0.62 -49.35
C SER A 297 -3.80 -0.61 -49.23
N GLY A 298 -4.91 -0.47 -48.49
CA GLY A 298 -6.13 -1.30 -48.55
C GLY A 298 -7.20 -0.79 -47.55
N LYS A 299 -8.24 -0.04 -48.00
CA LYS A 299 -9.67 -0.42 -48.20
C LYS A 299 -10.34 -1.04 -46.95
N THR A 300 -11.47 -0.58 -46.37
CA THR A 300 -12.71 0.01 -46.96
C THR A 300 -13.74 0.51 -45.90
N ILE A 301 -14.53 1.56 -46.27
CA ILE A 301 -16.01 1.82 -46.13
C ILE A 301 -16.71 2.33 -44.82
N SER A 302 -17.46 3.44 -45.02
CA SER A 302 -18.44 4.28 -44.27
C SER A 302 -19.80 3.61 -43.91
N GLY A 303 -20.74 4.07 -43.05
CA GLY A 303 -21.15 5.29 -42.28
C GLY A 303 -22.57 4.99 -41.66
N PRO A 304 -23.50 5.91 -41.27
CA PRO A 304 -23.43 7.28 -40.69
C PRO A 304 -24.42 7.59 -39.49
N SER A 305 -24.15 8.73 -38.79
CA SER A 305 -24.95 9.79 -38.06
C SER A 305 -26.40 9.57 -37.50
N ASP A 306 -26.90 10.19 -36.40
CA ASP A 306 -27.16 11.64 -36.18
C ASP A 306 -27.81 11.98 -34.79
N GLN A 307 -27.51 13.20 -34.28
CA GLN A 307 -28.30 14.25 -33.54
C GLN A 307 -29.26 13.92 -32.36
N GLY A 308 -29.50 14.73 -31.29
CA GLY A 308 -29.11 16.09 -30.86
C GLY A 308 -30.13 16.71 -29.84
N GLY A 309 -29.67 17.54 -28.88
CA GLY A 309 -30.41 18.60 -28.12
C GLY A 309 -31.28 18.19 -26.90
N ASN A 310 -31.56 19.01 -25.87
CA ASN A 310 -31.16 20.35 -25.44
C ASN A 310 -31.64 20.60 -23.96
N SER A 311 -31.08 21.63 -23.31
CA SER A 311 -31.19 22.06 -21.88
C SER A 311 -32.46 22.82 -21.46
N ASN A 312 -32.75 22.91 -20.14
CA ASN A 312 -33.04 24.17 -19.43
C ASN A 312 -33.22 24.05 -17.89
N SER A 313 -33.17 25.21 -17.21
CA SER A 313 -32.65 25.47 -15.86
C SER A 313 -33.62 26.10 -14.84
N GLY A 314 -33.46 25.76 -13.54
CA GLY A 314 -33.62 26.60 -12.31
C GLY A 314 -35.04 26.93 -11.80
N PRO A 315 -35.23 27.52 -10.59
CA PRO A 315 -34.27 27.90 -9.53
C PRO A 315 -34.69 27.58 -8.05
N ARG A 316 -33.84 27.97 -7.09
CA ARG A 316 -33.87 27.75 -5.61
C ARG A 316 -34.74 28.74 -4.81
N SER A 317 -35.17 28.34 -3.61
CA SER A 317 -35.36 29.24 -2.44
C SER A 317 -35.11 28.53 -1.09
N LYS A 318 -34.56 29.27 -0.11
CA LYS A 318 -34.03 28.86 1.21
C LYS A 318 -34.91 29.36 2.39
N PRO A 319 -34.65 28.92 3.65
CA PRO A 319 -35.65 28.70 4.72
C PRO A 319 -35.51 29.62 5.96
N LYS A 320 -36.33 29.40 7.02
CA LYS A 320 -36.12 29.75 8.47
C LYS A 320 -37.38 29.40 9.35
N PRO A 321 -37.38 29.42 10.72
CA PRO A 321 -36.58 28.65 11.72
C PRO A 321 -37.37 28.20 13.01
N TRP A 322 -36.65 27.68 14.05
CA TRP A 322 -37.00 27.46 15.50
C TRP A 322 -37.57 26.08 15.92
N ARG A 323 -37.33 25.44 17.09
CA ARG A 323 -36.52 25.59 18.34
C ARG A 323 -36.53 24.21 19.08
N MET A 324 -35.53 23.89 19.90
CA MET A 324 -35.40 22.66 20.73
C MET A 324 -36.34 22.59 21.95
N SER A 325 -36.74 21.37 22.36
CA SER A 325 -36.85 20.97 23.78
C SER A 325 -36.63 19.47 24.00
N GLU A 326 -36.36 19.11 25.26
CA GLU A 326 -35.66 17.93 25.77
C GLU A 326 -36.44 16.60 25.85
N THR A 327 -35.65 15.51 25.77
CA THR A 327 -35.71 14.18 26.42
C THR A 327 -37.06 13.57 26.80
N ASN A 328 -37.36 12.41 26.21
CA ASN A 328 -37.84 11.22 26.92
C ASN A 328 -37.67 9.95 26.06
N TYR A 329 -36.92 8.96 26.58
CA TYR A 329 -36.84 7.62 25.99
C TYR A 329 -38.09 6.81 26.39
N SER A 330 -38.86 6.36 25.41
CA SER A 330 -39.84 5.29 25.55
C SER A 330 -39.39 4.05 24.75
N LYS A 331 -39.57 2.86 25.37
CA LYS A 331 -39.44 1.54 24.73
C LYS A 331 -40.28 1.49 23.45
N ILE A 332 -39.71 0.98 22.36
CA ILE A 332 -40.47 0.59 21.16
C ILE A 332 -40.50 -0.93 21.11
N GLU A 333 -41.71 -1.45 20.90
CA GLU A 333 -42.04 -2.88 20.79
C GLU A 333 -41.40 -3.53 19.56
N GLU A 334 -40.95 -4.78 19.73
CA GLU A 334 -40.37 -5.63 18.70
C GLU A 334 -41.38 -5.98 17.60
N GLY A 335 -41.36 -5.22 16.52
CA GLY A 335 -42.05 -5.55 15.27
C GLY A 335 -41.07 -5.75 14.13
N SER A 336 -40.26 -6.82 14.16
CA SER A 336 -39.64 -7.45 12.95
C SER A 336 -38.59 -8.51 13.33
N VAL A 337 -39.02 -9.65 13.85
CA VAL A 337 -38.24 -10.90 13.82
C VAL A 337 -39.21 -12.01 13.43
N VAL A 338 -39.05 -12.58 12.23
CA VAL A 338 -39.85 -13.74 11.78
C VAL A 338 -38.89 -14.92 11.57
N PRO A 339 -39.12 -16.09 12.20
CA PRO A 339 -38.27 -17.27 12.08
C PRO A 339 -38.36 -17.93 10.68
N LEU A 340 -37.27 -18.55 10.22
CA LEU A 340 -37.29 -19.49 9.10
C LEU A 340 -37.89 -20.82 9.60
N THR A 341 -39.06 -21.23 9.09
CA THR A 341 -39.66 -22.53 9.39
C THR A 341 -39.60 -23.48 8.19
N ASN A 342 -39.50 -24.78 8.50
CA ASN A 342 -39.42 -25.87 7.54
C ASN A 342 -40.67 -25.93 6.65
N VAL A 343 -40.50 -26.02 5.33
CA VAL A 343 -41.60 -26.29 4.39
C VAL A 343 -41.49 -27.73 3.89
N SER A 344 -42.53 -28.52 4.16
CA SER A 344 -42.78 -29.82 3.53
C SER A 344 -43.45 -29.63 2.16
N VAL A 345 -43.10 -30.50 1.23
CA VAL A 345 -43.52 -30.49 -0.18
C VAL A 345 -44.96 -31.02 -0.34
N SER A 346 -45.81 -30.32 -1.08
CA SER A 346 -46.88 -30.96 -1.87
C SER A 346 -47.29 -30.12 -3.10
N GLN A 347 -47.76 -30.83 -4.13
CA GLN A 347 -48.02 -30.43 -5.52
C GLN A 347 -49.37 -29.69 -5.72
N HIS A 348 -49.43 -28.66 -6.59
CA HIS A 348 -50.23 -28.59 -7.83
C HIS A 348 -50.37 -27.16 -8.41
N ASP A 349 -50.70 -27.14 -9.70
CA ASP A 349 -50.60 -26.09 -10.75
C ASP A 349 -51.97 -25.35 -10.96
N PRO A 350 -52.19 -24.48 -11.97
CA PRO A 350 -52.03 -23.02 -11.97
C PRO A 350 -53.34 -22.20 -12.19
N ALA A 351 -53.37 -20.91 -11.88
CA ALA A 351 -54.36 -19.96 -12.43
C ALA A 351 -53.87 -18.50 -12.47
N GLU A 352 -54.12 -17.87 -13.62
CA GLU A 352 -53.73 -16.50 -14.04
C GLU A 352 -54.42 -15.37 -13.26
N GLY A 353 -53.74 -14.21 -13.16
CA GLY A 353 -54.33 -12.94 -12.73
C GLY A 353 -53.44 -11.73 -13.02
N ARG A 354 -53.86 -10.89 -13.98
CA ARG A 354 -53.16 -9.74 -14.58
C ARG A 354 -53.08 -8.47 -13.68
N LEU A 355 -51.98 -7.72 -13.92
CA LEU A 355 -51.82 -6.24 -13.98
C LEU A 355 -51.93 -5.38 -12.70
N SER A 356 -50.83 -4.71 -12.33
CA SER A 356 -50.68 -3.25 -12.54
C SER A 356 -49.24 -2.80 -12.29
N ARG A 357 -48.81 -1.81 -13.08
CA ARG A 357 -47.48 -1.24 -13.18
C ARG A 357 -47.57 0.18 -12.63
N ASP A 358 -46.91 0.44 -11.51
CA ASP A 358 -46.54 1.81 -11.12
C ASP A 358 -45.10 1.79 -10.60
N GLY A 359 -44.24 2.54 -11.30
CA GLY A 359 -42.87 2.77 -10.89
C GLY A 359 -42.74 4.13 -10.21
N ASN A 360 -42.05 4.19 -9.08
CA ASN A 360 -40.88 5.04 -8.91
C ASN A 360 -40.20 4.83 -7.55
N LYS A 361 -38.87 4.94 -7.57
CA LYS A 361 -37.93 5.17 -6.44
C LYS A 361 -37.76 4.04 -5.42
N SER A 362 -36.75 3.20 -5.67
CA SER A 362 -36.17 2.27 -4.72
C SER A 362 -35.34 3.02 -3.66
N PRO A 363 -35.62 2.88 -2.35
CA PRO A 363 -34.72 3.37 -1.30
C PRO A 363 -33.61 2.36 -1.03
N LEU A 364 -32.36 2.83 -1.03
CA LEU A 364 -31.21 2.14 -0.46
C LEU A 364 -31.40 2.01 1.06
N GLY A 365 -31.67 0.79 1.50
CA GLY A 365 -31.77 0.39 2.90
C GLY A 365 -31.54 -1.13 2.98
N VAL A 366 -31.27 -1.66 4.17
CA VAL A 366 -31.19 -3.11 4.40
C VAL A 366 -32.60 -3.68 4.21
N ILE A 367 -32.92 -4.08 2.97
CA ILE A 367 -34.20 -4.68 2.62
C ILE A 367 -34.12 -6.18 2.92
N ARG A 368 -34.87 -6.61 3.93
CA ARG A 368 -35.22 -8.03 4.12
C ARG A 368 -36.08 -8.47 2.96
N THR A 369 -35.69 -9.56 2.32
CA THR A 369 -36.50 -10.25 1.31
C THR A 369 -37.34 -11.32 1.98
N MET A 370 -38.59 -11.00 2.30
CA MET A 370 -39.76 -11.88 2.16
C MET A 370 -41.02 -11.11 2.59
N ASP A 371 -41.86 -10.74 1.62
CA ASP A 371 -43.28 -10.42 1.83
C ASP A 371 -44.05 -11.72 1.61
N VAL A 372 -44.74 -12.21 2.64
CA VAL A 372 -45.71 -13.31 2.53
C VAL A 372 -46.94 -12.89 3.33
N ASP A 373 -48.03 -12.69 2.61
CA ASP A 373 -49.33 -12.31 3.18
C ASP A 373 -49.95 -13.56 3.83
N VAL A 374 -50.07 -13.57 5.17
CA VAL A 374 -50.65 -14.70 5.92
C VAL A 374 -51.97 -14.25 6.54
N ARG A 375 -53.09 -14.78 6.01
CA ARG A 375 -54.38 -14.74 6.70
C ARG A 375 -54.40 -15.82 7.79
N SER A 376 -54.53 -15.35 9.04
CA SER A 376 -54.73 -16.16 10.24
C SER A 376 -56.09 -16.87 10.23
N THR A 377 -56.09 -18.18 10.52
CA THR A 377 -57.23 -18.87 11.15
C THR A 377 -56.73 -19.81 12.25
N ASP A 378 -56.95 -19.37 13.49
CA ASP A 378 -57.31 -20.07 14.73
C ASP A 378 -56.65 -21.40 15.15
N GLY A 379 -55.87 -21.31 16.24
CA GLY A 379 -56.17 -21.95 17.54
C GLY A 379 -56.02 -23.47 17.72
N ALA A 380 -55.04 -23.91 18.53
CA ALA A 380 -55.24 -24.74 19.74
C ALA A 380 -53.94 -25.26 20.40
N ALA A 381 -53.94 -25.14 21.74
CA ALA A 381 -53.40 -26.03 22.77
C ALA A 381 -51.88 -26.26 22.94
N VAL A 382 -51.43 -25.82 24.13
CA VAL A 382 -50.15 -26.06 24.81
C VAL A 382 -50.03 -27.52 25.27
N GLY A 383 -48.90 -28.16 24.97
CA GLY A 383 -48.51 -29.47 25.51
C GLY A 383 -47.03 -29.46 25.93
N ILE A 384 -46.80 -29.67 27.22
CA ILE A 384 -45.48 -29.75 27.87
C ILE A 384 -44.78 -31.04 27.44
N LEU A 385 -43.57 -30.95 26.88
CA LEU A 385 -42.71 -32.13 26.65
C LEU A 385 -41.27 -31.86 27.09
N SER A 386 -40.78 -32.85 27.85
CA SER A 386 -39.53 -32.93 28.60
C SER A 386 -38.27 -32.57 27.82
N VAL A 387 -37.37 -31.83 28.47
CA VAL A 387 -36.01 -31.57 28.01
C VAL A 387 -35.21 -32.88 28.04
N ALA A 388 -34.96 -33.47 26.88
CA ALA A 388 -33.91 -34.47 26.70
C ALA A 388 -32.58 -33.73 26.53
N THR A 389 -31.68 -33.91 27.48
CA THR A 389 -30.28 -33.45 27.42
C THR A 389 -29.44 -34.36 26.53
N ASP A 390 -28.57 -33.73 25.73
CA ASP A 390 -27.44 -34.28 24.97
C ASP A 390 -27.71 -35.38 23.93
N ALA A 391 -28.28 -34.96 22.81
CA ALA A 391 -27.83 -35.49 21.52
C ALA A 391 -26.58 -34.69 21.10
N GLN A 392 -25.39 -35.29 21.19
CA GLN A 392 -24.24 -34.81 20.42
C GLN A 392 -24.65 -34.80 18.94
N THR A 393 -24.94 -33.61 18.43
CA THR A 393 -25.26 -33.39 17.02
C THR A 393 -24.01 -33.73 16.23
N GLN A 394 -24.04 -34.85 15.49
CA GLN A 394 -23.02 -35.17 14.50
C GLN A 394 -22.89 -33.96 13.56
N PRO A 395 -21.66 -33.53 13.19
CA PRO A 395 -21.44 -32.43 12.27
C PRO A 395 -22.29 -32.62 11.01
N ARG A 396 -23.00 -31.57 10.57
CA ARG A 396 -23.82 -31.66 9.37
C ARG A 396 -22.88 -31.73 8.18
N ARG A 397 -22.71 -32.93 7.60
CA ARG A 397 -21.88 -33.10 6.39
C ARG A 397 -22.57 -32.42 5.21
N ARG A 398 -22.00 -31.30 4.80
CA ARG A 398 -22.44 -30.54 3.62
C ARG A 398 -21.90 -31.13 2.35
N CYS A 399 -22.62 -30.89 1.27
CA CYS A 399 -22.23 -31.32 -0.04
C CYS A 399 -21.01 -30.56 -0.55
N ALA A 400 -19.93 -31.27 -0.82
CA ALA A 400 -18.73 -30.74 -1.43
C ALA A 400 -18.48 -31.42 -2.78
N TYR A 401 -17.65 -30.80 -3.63
CA TYR A 401 -17.25 -31.40 -4.90
C TYR A 401 -16.62 -32.77 -4.67
N GLY A 402 -17.14 -33.78 -5.38
CA GLY A 402 -16.76 -35.18 -5.24
C GLY A 402 -17.74 -36.02 -4.42
N ASP A 403 -18.67 -35.41 -3.70
CA ASP A 403 -19.77 -36.12 -3.05
C ASP A 403 -20.91 -36.43 -4.05
N ASP A 404 -21.67 -37.51 -3.79
CA ASP A 404 -22.79 -37.94 -4.66
C ASP A 404 -23.93 -36.91 -4.77
N CYS A 405 -24.07 -36.06 -3.75
CA CYS A 405 -25.05 -34.98 -3.72
C CYS A 405 -24.66 -33.79 -4.61
N TRP A 406 -23.43 -33.75 -5.15
CA TRP A 406 -22.92 -32.60 -5.87
C TRP A 406 -23.76 -32.37 -7.14
N PRO A 407 -24.24 -31.14 -7.40
CA PRO A 407 -25.12 -30.91 -8.53
C PRO A 407 -24.48 -31.32 -9.85
N ASP A 408 -25.30 -31.88 -10.74
CA ASP A 408 -24.85 -32.26 -12.07
C ASP A 408 -24.54 -31.04 -12.96
N THR A 409 -23.96 -31.31 -14.13
CA THR A 409 -23.52 -30.26 -15.05
C THR A 409 -24.68 -29.37 -15.51
N GLN A 410 -25.87 -29.95 -15.74
CA GLN A 410 -27.02 -29.17 -16.17
C GLN A 410 -27.50 -28.22 -15.08
N THR A 411 -27.59 -28.69 -13.83
CA THR A 411 -27.96 -27.87 -12.68
C THR A 411 -26.99 -26.70 -12.50
N TRP A 412 -25.68 -26.92 -12.69
CA TRP A 412 -24.69 -25.84 -12.66
C TRP A 412 -24.83 -24.85 -13.83
N ASN A 413 -25.16 -25.34 -15.03
CA ASN A 413 -25.41 -24.47 -16.19
C ASN A 413 -26.65 -23.58 -15.99
N ASP A 414 -27.73 -24.15 -15.45
CA ASP A 414 -28.96 -23.42 -15.15
C ASP A 414 -28.72 -22.35 -14.06
N PHE A 415 -27.95 -22.70 -13.03
CA PHE A 415 -27.52 -21.74 -12.03
C PHE A 415 -26.62 -20.65 -12.62
N ASN A 416 -25.68 -21.00 -13.51
CA ASN A 416 -24.82 -20.03 -14.18
C ASN A 416 -25.65 -19.02 -15.00
N ALA A 417 -26.70 -19.47 -15.67
CA ALA A 417 -27.64 -18.58 -16.36
C ALA A 417 -28.35 -17.64 -15.38
N THR A 418 -28.72 -18.12 -14.18
CA THR A 418 -29.36 -17.32 -13.13
C THR A 418 -28.47 -16.18 -12.63
N VAL A 419 -27.16 -16.41 -12.52
CA VAL A 419 -26.17 -15.37 -12.13
C VAL A 419 -25.57 -14.65 -13.35
N GLY A 420 -26.22 -14.73 -14.51
CA GLY A 420 -25.83 -13.98 -15.71
C GLY A 420 -24.44 -14.35 -16.26
N GLY A 421 -24.06 -15.63 -16.19
CA GLY A 421 -22.79 -16.14 -16.70
C GLY A 421 -21.59 -15.93 -15.75
N ARG A 422 -21.83 -15.58 -14.49
CA ARG A 422 -20.78 -15.23 -13.51
C ARG A 422 -20.25 -16.39 -12.68
N LEU A 423 -20.67 -17.62 -12.96
CA LEU A 423 -20.09 -18.81 -12.36
C LEU A 423 -18.72 -19.09 -12.98
N ILE A 424 -17.69 -19.20 -12.13
CA ILE A 424 -16.30 -19.39 -12.53
C ILE A 424 -15.79 -20.71 -11.97
N ARG A 425 -15.18 -21.54 -12.81
CA ARG A 425 -14.34 -22.66 -12.36
C ARG A 425 -13.06 -22.09 -11.74
N SER A 426 -12.94 -22.17 -10.42
CA SER A 426 -11.80 -21.57 -9.70
C SER A 426 -10.73 -22.62 -9.41
N VAL A 427 -9.48 -22.34 -9.78
CA VAL A 427 -8.33 -23.24 -9.64
C VAL A 427 -7.19 -22.54 -8.91
N PRO A 428 -6.26 -23.26 -8.25
CA PRO A 428 -5.10 -22.65 -7.61
C PRO A 428 -4.35 -21.72 -8.54
N SER A 429 -3.78 -20.65 -7.98
CA SER A 429 -3.21 -19.56 -8.77
C SER A 429 -2.00 -19.99 -9.61
N ALA A 430 -1.26 -21.01 -9.16
CA ALA A 430 -0.15 -21.61 -9.89
C ALA A 430 -0.58 -22.55 -11.03
N ALA A 431 -1.86 -22.93 -11.15
CA ALA A 431 -2.31 -23.95 -12.11
C ALA A 431 -1.95 -23.66 -13.58
N VAL A 432 -1.82 -22.38 -13.93
CA VAL A 432 -1.39 -21.93 -15.26
C VAL A 432 0.06 -22.33 -15.61
N CYS A 433 0.84 -22.74 -14.62
CA CYS A 433 2.20 -23.24 -14.78
C CYS A 433 2.28 -24.77 -14.89
N HIS A 434 1.17 -25.50 -14.84
CA HIS A 434 1.15 -26.98 -14.84
C HIS A 434 0.43 -27.56 -16.05
N THR A 435 0.86 -28.74 -16.51
CA THR A 435 0.52 -29.35 -17.81
C THR A 435 -0.95 -29.24 -18.21
N GLU A 436 -1.90 -29.57 -17.33
CA GLU A 436 -3.34 -29.55 -17.68
C GLU A 436 -3.86 -28.16 -18.10
N ARG A 437 -3.27 -27.10 -17.57
CA ARG A 437 -3.70 -25.71 -17.77
C ARG A 437 -2.54 -24.81 -18.18
N TYR A 438 -1.47 -25.41 -18.70
CA TYR A 438 -0.23 -24.72 -18.96
C TYR A 438 -0.43 -23.62 -20.00
N ASN A 439 0.00 -22.43 -19.64
CA ASN A 439 0.05 -21.28 -20.53
C ASN A 439 1.29 -20.47 -20.17
N ALA A 440 2.26 -20.43 -21.08
CA ALA A 440 3.57 -19.82 -20.81
C ALA A 440 3.46 -18.35 -20.36
N ASP A 441 2.67 -17.54 -21.07
CA ASP A 441 2.50 -16.12 -20.76
C ASP A 441 1.85 -15.91 -19.39
N LYS A 442 0.75 -16.62 -19.11
CA LYS A 442 0.07 -16.54 -17.81
C LYS A 442 0.93 -17.08 -16.68
N CYS A 443 1.75 -18.10 -16.93
CA CYS A 443 2.70 -18.61 -15.96
C CYS A 443 3.80 -17.58 -15.66
N SER A 444 4.33 -16.90 -16.68
CA SER A 444 5.29 -15.80 -16.49
C SER A 444 4.68 -14.67 -15.65
N VAL A 445 3.49 -14.20 -16.01
CA VAL A 445 2.78 -13.16 -15.25
C VAL A 445 2.52 -13.59 -13.80
N ALA A 446 2.13 -14.85 -13.59
CA ALA A 446 1.91 -15.39 -12.24
C ALA A 446 3.20 -15.42 -11.41
N LYS A 447 4.34 -15.78 -12.01
CA LYS A 447 5.65 -15.75 -11.35
C LYS A 447 6.09 -14.33 -11.00
N ASP A 448 5.96 -13.40 -11.94
CA ASP A 448 6.38 -12.01 -11.77
C ASP A 448 5.53 -11.27 -10.73
N SER A 449 4.24 -11.62 -10.66
CA SER A 449 3.25 -10.97 -9.77
C SER A 449 2.98 -11.77 -8.50
N TRP A 450 3.74 -12.84 -8.21
CA TRP A 450 3.40 -13.79 -7.15
C TRP A 450 3.32 -13.15 -5.76
N LEU A 451 4.18 -12.15 -5.51
CA LEU A 451 4.25 -11.37 -4.27
C LEU A 451 3.43 -10.07 -4.34
N ASP A 452 2.73 -9.81 -5.44
CA ASP A 452 1.87 -8.63 -5.60
C ASP A 452 0.46 -8.93 -5.04
N SER A 453 0.09 -8.21 -3.97
CA SER A 453 -1.20 -8.38 -3.32
C SER A 453 -2.38 -7.96 -4.18
N PHE A 454 -2.25 -6.95 -5.05
CA PHE A 454 -3.31 -6.54 -5.97
C PHE A 454 -3.57 -7.63 -7.01
N TRP A 455 -2.51 -8.23 -7.55
CA TRP A 455 -2.63 -9.36 -8.47
C TRP A 455 -3.33 -10.53 -7.78
N ARG A 456 -2.88 -10.94 -6.59
CA ARG A 456 -3.47 -12.08 -5.86
C ARG A 456 -4.94 -11.85 -5.51
N THR A 457 -5.29 -10.68 -5.00
CA THR A 457 -6.69 -10.37 -4.64
C THR A 457 -7.63 -10.35 -5.84
N ASN A 458 -7.12 -10.13 -7.05
CA ASN A 458 -7.87 -10.14 -8.30
C ASN A 458 -8.01 -11.55 -8.94
N GLN A 459 -7.57 -12.60 -8.25
CA GLN A 459 -7.71 -13.99 -8.70
C GLN A 459 -8.67 -14.77 -7.78
N THR A 460 -9.54 -15.60 -8.36
CA THR A 460 -10.49 -16.41 -7.57
C THR A 460 -9.77 -17.44 -6.70
N GLY A 461 -8.71 -18.07 -7.22
CA GLY A 461 -7.99 -19.13 -6.53
C GLY A 461 -6.72 -18.73 -5.79
N ALA A 462 -6.44 -17.43 -5.68
CA ALA A 462 -5.21 -16.95 -5.04
C ALA A 462 -5.49 -16.38 -3.64
N TYR A 463 -4.67 -16.70 -2.63
CA TYR A 463 -4.81 -16.23 -1.24
C TYR A 463 -3.51 -15.54 -0.78
N SER A 464 -3.56 -14.64 0.19
CA SER A 464 -2.34 -13.94 0.64
C SER A 464 -1.31 -14.93 1.17
N ALA A 465 -1.75 -15.87 2.01
CA ALA A 465 -0.94 -17.02 2.40
C ALA A 465 -1.30 -18.24 1.55
N THR A 466 -0.30 -18.82 0.88
CA THR A 466 -0.48 -19.93 -0.08
C THR A 466 -0.89 -21.25 0.58
N VAL A 467 -0.71 -21.38 1.90
CA VAL A 467 -1.25 -22.50 2.68
C VAL A 467 -2.78 -22.61 2.55
N TRP A 468 -3.48 -21.50 2.31
CA TRP A 468 -4.93 -21.48 2.11
C TRP A 468 -5.36 -21.73 0.65
N GLU A 469 -4.40 -21.91 -0.26
CA GLU A 469 -4.63 -22.49 -1.59
C GLU A 469 -4.54 -24.01 -1.53
N MET A 470 -3.47 -24.51 -0.89
CA MET A 470 -3.10 -25.92 -0.98
C MET A 470 -3.70 -26.79 0.13
N GLY A 471 -3.98 -26.20 1.29
CA GLY A 471 -4.34 -26.94 2.49
C GLY A 471 -3.19 -27.79 3.02
N GLN A 472 -3.52 -28.88 3.71
CA GLN A 472 -2.53 -29.67 4.45
C GLN A 472 -1.60 -30.48 3.53
N THR A 473 -2.12 -31.03 2.42
CA THR A 473 -1.40 -31.99 1.56
C THR A 473 -1.46 -31.66 0.08
N GLY A 474 -2.13 -30.58 -0.34
CA GLY A 474 -2.25 -30.25 -1.76
C GLY A 474 -0.91 -29.83 -2.37
N GLN A 475 -0.74 -30.13 -3.66
CA GLN A 475 0.41 -29.71 -4.47
C GLN A 475 -0.07 -28.86 -5.65
N CYS A 476 0.58 -27.73 -5.92
CA CYS A 476 0.41 -26.90 -7.13
C CYS A 476 1.31 -25.67 -6.94
N PHE A 477 2.62 -25.87 -7.08
CA PHE A 477 3.61 -24.87 -6.66
C PHE A 477 4.16 -24.08 -7.84
N ILE A 478 4.20 -22.76 -7.69
CA ILE A 478 4.54 -21.82 -8.76
C ILE A 478 5.95 -22.05 -9.33
N ASN A 479 6.90 -22.48 -8.49
CA ASN A 479 8.30 -22.70 -8.84
C ASN A 479 8.63 -24.19 -8.99
N THR A 480 7.80 -24.92 -9.72
CA THR A 480 8.05 -26.32 -10.10
C THR A 480 7.96 -26.53 -11.61
N SER A 481 8.41 -27.69 -12.08
CA SER A 481 8.29 -28.07 -13.49
C SER A 481 6.82 -28.14 -13.91
N ALA A 482 6.51 -27.87 -15.18
CA ALA A 482 5.14 -27.97 -15.68
C ALA A 482 4.50 -29.36 -15.48
N SER A 483 5.32 -30.42 -15.50
CA SER A 483 4.89 -31.80 -15.24
C SER A 483 4.66 -32.12 -13.76
N ALA A 484 4.97 -31.21 -12.83
CA ALA A 484 4.72 -31.43 -11.42
C ALA A 484 3.20 -31.49 -11.15
N PRO A 485 2.74 -32.28 -10.18
CA PRO A 485 1.33 -32.35 -9.82
C PRO A 485 0.76 -30.97 -9.46
N CYS A 486 -0.47 -30.72 -9.91
CA CYS A 486 -1.27 -29.57 -9.49
C CYS A 486 -2.70 -30.03 -9.16
N ASP A 487 -2.96 -30.21 -7.88
CA ASP A 487 -4.24 -30.52 -7.28
C ASP A 487 -5.11 -29.27 -7.14
N GLN A 488 -6.40 -29.46 -6.89
CA GLN A 488 -7.33 -28.36 -6.57
C GLN A 488 -7.03 -27.70 -5.21
N GLY A 489 -6.35 -28.40 -4.30
CA GLY A 489 -6.12 -27.94 -2.92
C GLY A 489 -7.42 -27.70 -2.15
N ILE A 490 -7.49 -26.57 -1.45
CA ILE A 490 -8.67 -26.12 -0.71
C ILE A 490 -9.29 -24.85 -1.32
N VAL A 491 -8.91 -24.50 -2.54
CA VAL A 491 -9.60 -23.47 -3.32
C VAL A 491 -11.02 -23.97 -3.65
N PRO A 492 -12.08 -23.17 -3.41
CA PRO A 492 -13.44 -23.52 -3.82
C PRO A 492 -13.52 -23.91 -5.30
N TYR A 493 -14.30 -24.95 -5.60
CA TYR A 493 -14.34 -25.55 -6.94
C TYR A 493 -14.98 -24.62 -7.96
N TYR A 494 -16.13 -24.07 -7.60
CA TYR A 494 -16.81 -23.00 -8.31
C TYR A 494 -16.88 -21.74 -7.44
N MET A 495 -16.78 -20.57 -8.08
CA MET A 495 -17.03 -19.28 -7.44
C MET A 495 -17.95 -18.42 -8.30
N VAL A 496 -18.87 -17.68 -7.67
CA VAL A 496 -19.62 -16.62 -8.35
C VAL A 496 -18.87 -15.29 -8.23
N ARG A 497 -18.56 -14.67 -9.36
CA ARG A 497 -18.04 -13.29 -9.42
C ARG A 497 -19.18 -12.31 -9.16
N ALA A 498 -19.47 -12.06 -7.89
CA ALA A 498 -20.59 -11.21 -7.49
C ALA A 498 -20.34 -9.75 -7.87
N THR A 499 -21.27 -9.19 -8.65
CA THR A 499 -21.28 -7.79 -9.08
C THR A 499 -22.48 -7.02 -8.56
N SER A 500 -23.48 -7.74 -8.01
CA SER A 500 -24.65 -7.15 -7.37
C SER A 500 -25.12 -7.97 -6.16
N VAL A 501 -26.09 -7.42 -5.42
CA VAL A 501 -26.73 -8.11 -4.30
C VAL A 501 -27.57 -9.30 -4.79
N GLU A 502 -28.11 -9.23 -6.00
CA GLU A 502 -28.89 -10.29 -6.64
C GLU A 502 -28.03 -11.53 -6.91
N ASP A 503 -26.79 -11.35 -7.40
CA ASP A 503 -25.84 -12.45 -7.57
C ASP A 503 -25.61 -13.20 -6.23
N ILE A 504 -25.47 -12.44 -5.14
CA ILE A 504 -25.28 -12.99 -3.78
C ILE A 504 -26.53 -13.73 -3.32
N LYS A 505 -27.71 -13.13 -3.46
CA LYS A 505 -28.99 -13.74 -3.07
C LYS A 505 -29.22 -15.06 -3.80
N ALA A 506 -29.01 -15.09 -5.12
CA ALA A 506 -29.12 -16.30 -5.92
C ALA A 506 -28.14 -17.37 -5.46
N SER A 507 -26.89 -16.99 -5.17
CA SER A 507 -25.84 -17.92 -4.71
C SER A 507 -26.13 -18.51 -3.34
N VAL A 508 -26.55 -17.70 -2.36
CA VAL A 508 -26.90 -18.17 -1.01
C VAL A 508 -28.12 -19.10 -1.07
N LYS A 509 -29.13 -18.75 -1.85
CA LYS A 509 -30.32 -19.59 -2.06
C LYS A 509 -29.93 -20.95 -2.66
N PHE A 510 -29.15 -20.94 -3.74
CA PHE A 510 -28.67 -22.16 -4.40
C PHE A 510 -27.84 -23.03 -3.47
N ALA A 511 -26.93 -22.44 -2.69
CA ALA A 511 -26.12 -23.15 -1.71
C ALA A 511 -26.98 -23.83 -0.63
N ASN A 512 -28.02 -23.14 -0.14
CA ASN A 512 -28.93 -23.71 0.83
C ASN A 512 -29.80 -24.84 0.25
N GLU A 513 -30.34 -24.65 -0.96
CA GLU A 513 -31.18 -25.65 -1.64
C GLU A 513 -30.45 -26.94 -1.98
N LYS A 514 -29.15 -26.84 -2.27
CA LYS A 514 -28.29 -27.97 -2.62
C LYS A 514 -27.40 -28.44 -1.46
N ASP A 515 -27.61 -27.90 -0.27
CA ASP A 515 -26.83 -28.15 0.95
C ASP A 515 -25.30 -28.06 0.74
N LEU A 516 -24.86 -27.10 -0.07
CA LEU A 516 -23.45 -26.95 -0.45
C LEU A 516 -22.61 -26.42 0.71
N LEU A 517 -21.36 -26.86 0.78
CA LEU A 517 -20.34 -26.19 1.58
C LEU A 517 -20.08 -24.79 1.00
N LEU A 518 -20.68 -23.77 1.61
CA LEU A 518 -20.60 -22.38 1.17
C LEU A 518 -19.38 -21.68 1.79
N VAL A 519 -18.59 -21.01 0.96
CA VAL A 519 -17.47 -20.16 1.38
C VAL A 519 -17.65 -18.76 0.80
N THR A 520 -17.30 -17.74 1.58
CA THR A 520 -17.25 -16.36 1.09
C THR A 520 -15.81 -15.87 1.06
N LYS A 521 -15.40 -15.32 -0.08
CA LYS A 521 -14.09 -14.71 -0.26
C LYS A 521 -14.26 -13.27 -0.73
N ASN A 522 -13.60 -12.34 -0.04
CA ASN A 522 -13.35 -11.01 -0.58
C ASN A 522 -11.95 -11.00 -1.23
N THR A 523 -10.91 -10.84 -0.41
CA THR A 523 -9.53 -10.66 -0.88
C THR A 523 -8.67 -11.92 -0.76
N GLY A 524 -9.01 -12.85 0.14
CA GLY A 524 -8.18 -14.04 0.42
C GLY A 524 -7.07 -13.80 1.46
N HIS A 525 -7.15 -12.72 2.23
CA HIS A 525 -6.18 -12.34 3.29
C HIS A 525 -6.35 -13.09 4.63
N ASP A 526 -7.29 -14.03 4.72
CA ASP A 526 -7.62 -14.63 6.02
C ASP A 526 -6.48 -15.51 6.56
N HIS A 527 -6.00 -15.25 7.78
CA HIS A 527 -4.90 -16.01 8.39
C HIS A 527 -5.35 -17.39 8.92
N LEU A 528 -6.65 -17.67 9.00
CA LEU A 528 -7.21 -18.89 9.59
C LEU A 528 -7.85 -19.83 8.53
N GLY A 529 -7.77 -19.46 7.25
CA GLY A 529 -8.35 -20.23 6.14
C GLY A 529 -9.86 -20.09 5.95
N ARG A 530 -10.53 -19.15 6.64
CA ARG A 530 -12.00 -18.98 6.67
C ARG A 530 -12.63 -18.51 5.35
N SER A 531 -11.81 -18.17 4.36
CA SER A 531 -12.24 -17.82 3.00
C SER A 531 -11.89 -18.88 1.96
N SER A 532 -11.43 -20.05 2.41
CA SER A 532 -11.09 -21.23 1.60
C SER A 532 -11.92 -22.44 2.06
N GLY A 533 -12.01 -23.48 1.24
CA GLY A 533 -12.73 -24.71 1.59
C GLY A 533 -12.62 -25.77 0.51
N LYS A 534 -12.16 -26.97 0.89
CA LYS A 534 -12.02 -28.11 -0.02
C LYS A 534 -13.37 -28.49 -0.62
N GLY A 535 -13.47 -28.45 -1.95
CA GLY A 535 -14.69 -28.79 -2.67
C GLY A 535 -15.87 -27.82 -2.44
N ALA A 536 -15.61 -26.65 -1.85
CA ALA A 536 -16.66 -25.68 -1.55
C ALA A 536 -17.22 -25.00 -2.81
N PHE A 537 -18.42 -24.46 -2.69
CA PHE A 537 -18.98 -23.45 -3.57
C PHE A 537 -18.73 -22.05 -2.97
N GLY A 538 -18.18 -21.13 -3.76
CA GLY A 538 -17.71 -19.83 -3.28
C GLY A 538 -18.51 -18.63 -3.81
N ILE A 539 -18.61 -17.58 -3.00
CA ILE A 539 -19.06 -16.24 -3.41
C ILE A 539 -17.86 -15.29 -3.35
N TRP A 540 -17.49 -14.71 -4.48
CA TRP A 540 -16.35 -13.78 -4.57
C TRP A 540 -16.84 -12.34 -4.63
N THR A 541 -16.78 -11.64 -3.50
CA THR A 541 -17.35 -10.28 -3.32
C THR A 541 -16.41 -9.16 -3.74
N HIS A 542 -15.17 -9.46 -4.15
CA HIS A 542 -14.15 -8.48 -4.55
C HIS A 542 -14.63 -7.47 -5.59
N ASN A 543 -15.58 -7.86 -6.45
CA ASN A 543 -16.04 -7.07 -7.59
C ASN A 543 -17.17 -6.10 -7.22
N LEU A 544 -17.64 -6.09 -5.97
CA LEU A 544 -18.51 -5.05 -5.45
C LEU A 544 -17.68 -3.81 -5.09
N LYS A 545 -17.55 -2.86 -6.03
CA LYS A 545 -16.67 -1.68 -5.90
C LYS A 545 -17.39 -0.37 -5.58
N GLY A 546 -18.67 -0.41 -5.19
CA GLY A 546 -19.44 0.79 -4.86
C GLY A 546 -18.84 1.58 -3.68
N ILE A 547 -18.72 2.89 -3.84
CA ILE A 547 -18.24 3.84 -2.83
C ILE A 547 -19.13 5.10 -2.88
N GLU A 548 -19.71 5.47 -1.75
CA GLU A 548 -20.55 6.66 -1.62
C GLU A 548 -20.16 7.46 -0.37
N PHE A 549 -19.75 8.72 -0.56
CA PHE A 549 -19.43 9.63 0.53
C PHE A 549 -20.67 10.46 0.92
N GLN A 550 -20.93 10.55 2.22
CA GLN A 550 -22.04 11.31 2.76
C GLN A 550 -21.52 12.28 3.82
N SER A 551 -21.80 13.58 3.66
CA SER A 551 -21.38 14.61 4.62
C SER A 551 -22.19 14.62 5.92
N SER A 552 -23.36 13.96 5.91
CA SER A 552 -24.31 13.90 7.03
C SER A 552 -25.15 12.63 6.93
N PHE A 553 -24.60 11.51 7.37
CA PHE A 553 -25.26 10.21 7.45
C PHE A 553 -25.94 10.03 8.81
N THR A 554 -27.22 9.66 8.79
CA THR A 554 -27.97 9.22 9.96
C THR A 554 -28.42 7.78 9.70
N PRO A 555 -27.98 6.79 10.51
CA PRO A 555 -28.37 5.41 10.28
C PRO A 555 -29.88 5.23 10.43
N GLN A 556 -30.45 4.34 9.64
CA GLN A 556 -31.85 3.97 9.75
C GLN A 556 -32.13 3.40 11.14
N GLY A 557 -33.14 3.94 11.84
CA GLY A 557 -33.46 3.57 13.22
C GLY A 557 -32.70 4.35 14.29
N ALA A 558 -31.89 5.35 13.92
CA ALA A 558 -31.34 6.29 14.89
C ALA A 558 -32.49 7.11 15.55
N PRO A 559 -32.32 7.54 16.83
CA PRO A 559 -33.26 8.45 17.47
C PRO A 559 -33.58 9.67 16.58
N PRO A 560 -34.83 10.18 16.57
CA PRO A 560 -35.26 11.26 15.66
C PRO A 560 -34.39 12.52 15.68
N ASP A 561 -33.73 12.79 16.80
CA ASP A 561 -32.85 13.96 17.00
C ASP A 561 -31.37 13.68 16.72
N SER A 562 -31.05 12.53 16.13
CA SER A 562 -29.66 12.15 15.84
C SER A 562 -29.07 13.06 14.76
N SER A 563 -28.01 13.78 15.14
CA SER A 563 -27.24 14.58 14.19
C SER A 563 -26.48 13.68 13.23
N GLY A 564 -26.60 13.94 11.93
CA GLY A 564 -25.88 13.18 10.92
C GLY A 564 -24.37 13.44 11.00
N ILE A 565 -23.59 12.40 10.72
CA ILE A 565 -22.12 12.44 10.77
C ILE A 565 -21.50 12.20 9.39
N PRO A 566 -20.32 12.76 9.08
CA PRO A 566 -19.59 12.39 7.87
C PRO A 566 -19.27 10.90 7.85
N ALA A 567 -19.61 10.24 6.75
CA ALA A 567 -19.45 8.80 6.59
C ALA A 567 -19.16 8.41 5.14
N VAL A 568 -18.67 7.19 4.95
CA VAL A 568 -18.51 6.57 3.64
C VAL A 568 -19.11 5.17 3.63
N THR A 569 -20.00 4.90 2.68
CA THR A 569 -20.57 3.57 2.43
C THR A 569 -19.75 2.88 1.35
N LEU A 570 -19.28 1.67 1.64
CA LEU A 570 -18.29 0.96 0.84
C LEU A 570 -18.72 -0.47 0.58
N GLN A 571 -18.30 -1.01 -0.56
CA GLN A 571 -18.46 -2.42 -0.89
C GLN A 571 -17.12 -3.18 -1.00
N ALA A 572 -15.96 -2.49 -1.10
CA ALA A 572 -14.63 -3.11 -1.07
C ALA A 572 -13.47 -2.17 -0.61
N ASP A 573 -12.91 -1.37 -1.52
CA ASP A 573 -11.64 -0.62 -1.32
C ASP A 573 -11.88 0.81 -0.81
N VAL A 574 -11.12 1.28 0.18
CA VAL A 574 -11.39 2.58 0.84
C VAL A 574 -10.24 3.58 0.80
N TYR A 575 -8.98 3.17 0.93
CA TYR A 575 -7.90 4.11 1.24
C TYR A 575 -7.64 5.14 0.13
N GLN A 576 -7.57 4.70 -1.13
CA GLN A 576 -7.36 5.62 -2.25
C GLN A 576 -8.55 6.58 -2.44
N ALA A 577 -9.78 6.10 -2.21
CA ALA A 577 -10.97 6.93 -2.33
C ALA A 577 -11.05 7.96 -1.18
N ALA A 578 -10.76 7.55 0.05
CA ALA A 578 -10.73 8.41 1.23
C ALA A 578 -9.62 9.48 1.10
N ALA A 579 -8.42 9.10 0.64
CA ALA A 579 -7.32 10.03 0.38
C ALA A 579 -7.70 11.10 -0.67
N LYS A 580 -8.35 10.70 -1.78
CA LYS A 580 -8.85 11.66 -2.81
C LYS A 580 -9.87 12.66 -2.26
N GLN A 581 -10.63 12.28 -1.24
CA GLN A 581 -11.62 13.15 -0.59
C GLN A 581 -11.05 13.91 0.62
N GLY A 582 -9.76 13.74 0.93
CA GLY A 582 -9.12 14.40 2.07
C GLY A 582 -9.64 13.96 3.44
N VAL A 583 -10.14 12.72 3.55
CA VAL A 583 -10.69 12.15 4.79
C VAL A 583 -9.92 10.88 5.19
N LEU A 584 -9.90 10.59 6.50
CA LEU A 584 -9.34 9.38 7.08
C LEU A 584 -10.46 8.39 7.43
N VAL A 585 -10.25 7.10 7.13
CA VAL A 585 -11.09 5.99 7.59
C VAL A 585 -10.25 5.08 8.49
N VAL A 586 -10.82 4.62 9.61
CA VAL A 586 -10.16 3.64 10.48
C VAL A 586 -10.06 2.30 9.73
N GLY A 587 -8.86 1.99 9.25
CA GLY A 587 -8.55 0.76 8.53
C GLY A 587 -7.19 0.16 8.95
N GLY A 588 -6.95 -1.11 8.62
CA GLY A 588 -5.69 -1.83 8.91
C GLY A 588 -4.46 -1.31 8.14
N SER A 589 -3.27 -1.83 8.48
CA SER A 589 -2.00 -1.43 7.83
C SER A 589 -1.85 -1.91 6.38
N ALA A 590 -2.53 -2.99 6.01
CA ALA A 590 -2.50 -3.53 4.67
C ALA A 590 -3.49 -2.80 3.75
N ARG A 591 -3.00 -2.34 2.59
CA ARG A 591 -3.72 -1.50 1.61
C ARG A 591 -4.82 -2.27 0.89
N THR A 592 -4.65 -3.59 0.74
CA THR A 592 -5.57 -4.48 0.02
C THR A 592 -6.55 -5.24 0.91
N VAL A 593 -6.52 -5.03 2.24
CA VAL A 593 -7.51 -5.64 3.14
C VAL A 593 -8.89 -5.08 2.87
N GLY A 594 -9.87 -5.98 2.64
CA GLY A 594 -11.23 -5.60 2.28
C GLY A 594 -11.94 -4.89 3.44
N ALA A 595 -12.17 -3.59 3.29
CA ALA A 595 -12.81 -2.76 4.32
C ALA A 595 -14.24 -3.22 4.61
N ALA A 596 -14.99 -3.74 3.64
CA ALA A 596 -16.33 -4.31 3.87
C ALA A 596 -16.33 -5.83 4.20
N GLY A 597 -15.18 -6.40 4.55
CA GLY A 597 -15.00 -7.85 4.77
C GLY A 597 -14.69 -8.25 6.22
N GLY A 598 -13.97 -9.37 6.39
CA GLY A 598 -13.62 -9.93 7.71
C GLY A 598 -12.84 -8.97 8.65
N TYR A 599 -12.23 -7.91 8.11
CA TYR A 599 -11.55 -6.87 8.89
C TYR A 599 -12.50 -6.23 9.91
N VAL A 600 -13.56 -5.56 9.46
CA VAL A 600 -14.56 -4.94 10.36
C VAL A 600 -15.37 -5.98 11.13
N LEU A 601 -15.61 -7.15 10.52
CA LEU A 601 -16.41 -8.19 11.17
C LEU A 601 -15.69 -8.87 12.33
N GLY A 602 -14.36 -8.92 12.30
CA GLY A 602 -13.51 -9.39 13.41
C GLY A 602 -13.09 -8.27 14.38
N GLY A 603 -13.61 -7.04 14.22
CA GLY A 603 -13.28 -5.88 15.05
C GLY A 603 -12.53 -4.80 14.25
N GLY A 604 -11.37 -5.14 13.69
CA GLY A 604 -10.58 -4.28 12.80
C GLY A 604 -9.73 -3.24 13.54
N HIS A 605 -8.46 -3.58 13.83
CA HIS A 605 -7.49 -2.67 14.44
C HIS A 605 -6.87 -1.71 13.41
N SER A 606 -6.37 -0.58 13.87
CA SER A 606 -5.74 0.45 13.04
C SER A 606 -4.68 1.18 13.86
N PRO A 607 -3.62 1.71 13.25
CA PRO A 607 -2.74 2.67 13.93
C PRO A 607 -3.49 3.91 14.44
N PHE A 608 -4.68 4.17 13.90
CA PHE A 608 -5.59 5.23 14.35
C PHE A 608 -6.66 4.76 15.34
N ALA A 609 -6.70 3.47 15.69
CA ALA A 609 -7.72 2.94 16.59
C ALA A 609 -7.64 3.55 17.99
N HIS A 610 -6.43 3.95 18.43
CA HIS A 610 -6.23 4.74 19.65
C HIS A 610 -7.03 6.05 19.65
N TYR A 611 -7.12 6.73 18.50
CA TYR A 611 -7.77 8.03 18.38
C TYR A 611 -9.26 7.92 18.08
N TYR A 612 -9.66 6.88 17.36
CA TYR A 612 -10.97 6.83 16.69
C TYR A 612 -11.75 5.54 16.94
N GLY A 613 -11.25 4.61 17.76
CA GLY A 613 -11.89 3.33 18.05
C GLY A 613 -11.61 2.24 17.02
N LEU A 614 -12.14 1.03 17.24
CA LEU A 614 -12.10 -0.07 16.26
C LEU A 614 -13.20 0.14 15.20
N ALA A 615 -13.10 -0.54 14.06
CA ALA A 615 -14.00 -0.35 12.91
C ALA A 615 -15.50 -0.63 13.15
N ALA A 616 -15.95 -0.98 14.36
CA ALA A 616 -17.24 -1.60 14.60
C ALA A 616 -17.99 -0.94 15.81
N ASP A 617 -19.17 -0.23 15.69
CA ASP A 617 -20.19 0.11 16.79
C ASP A 617 -21.77 -0.10 16.60
N ASN A 618 -22.56 -0.70 17.58
CA ASN A 618 -24.02 -1.14 17.87
C ASN A 618 -24.87 -2.28 17.11
N PRO A 619 -26.19 -2.64 17.33
CA PRO A 619 -26.84 -3.14 18.58
C PRO A 619 -27.06 -4.66 18.87
N ASP A 620 -27.43 -5.59 17.98
CA ASP A 620 -27.64 -7.00 18.44
C ASP A 620 -27.14 -8.06 17.46
N TYR A 621 -27.77 -8.17 16.28
CA TYR A 621 -27.09 -8.79 15.13
C TYR A 621 -25.95 -7.90 14.66
N PHE A 622 -26.17 -6.58 14.60
CA PHE A 622 -25.12 -5.62 14.32
C PHE A 622 -24.04 -5.66 15.45
N TRP A 623 -24.39 -5.98 16.70
CA TRP A 623 -23.38 -6.26 17.75
C TRP A 623 -22.54 -7.49 17.43
N ALA A 624 -23.18 -8.58 17.02
CA ALA A 624 -22.52 -9.85 16.73
C ALA A 624 -21.58 -9.76 15.53
N VAL A 625 -22.03 -9.15 14.42
CA VAL A 625 -21.19 -8.98 13.22
C VAL A 625 -20.03 -8.02 13.44
N ARG A 626 -19.90 -7.41 14.61
CA ARG A 626 -18.87 -6.41 14.92
C ARG A 626 -17.94 -6.91 16.01
N GLY A 627 -17.04 -7.81 15.62
CA GLY A 627 -16.13 -8.51 16.52
C GLY A 627 -16.38 -10.01 16.57
N GLY A 628 -17.54 -10.50 16.11
CA GLY A 628 -17.89 -11.92 16.09
C GLY A 628 -17.17 -12.75 15.02
N GLY A 629 -16.26 -12.17 14.24
CA GLY A 629 -15.49 -12.84 13.21
C GLY A 629 -16.19 -12.84 11.83
N GLY A 630 -15.38 -12.75 10.77
CA GLY A 630 -15.89 -12.80 9.39
C GLY A 630 -16.43 -14.18 8.98
N SER A 631 -17.17 -14.22 7.87
CA SER A 631 -17.70 -15.44 7.23
C SER A 631 -18.74 -16.26 8.01
N ALA A 632 -19.02 -15.93 9.28
CA ALA A 632 -19.92 -16.71 10.14
C ALA A 632 -21.38 -16.22 10.15
N TRP A 633 -21.68 -15.03 9.62
CA TRP A 633 -22.96 -14.36 9.88
C TRP A 633 -23.82 -14.15 8.65
N GLY A 634 -23.23 -14.25 7.46
CA GLY A 634 -23.83 -13.87 6.19
C GLY A 634 -22.80 -13.27 5.23
N VAL A 635 -23.27 -12.87 4.05
CA VAL A 635 -22.47 -12.14 3.07
C VAL A 635 -22.71 -10.65 3.24
N VAL A 636 -21.69 -9.92 3.66
CA VAL A 636 -21.75 -8.46 3.78
C VAL A 636 -21.65 -7.83 2.40
N THR A 637 -22.66 -7.04 2.04
CA THR A 637 -22.77 -6.38 0.73
C THR A 637 -22.25 -4.95 0.76
N SER A 638 -22.33 -4.28 1.91
CA SER A 638 -21.79 -2.94 2.13
C SER A 638 -21.60 -2.63 3.61
N VAL A 639 -20.67 -1.73 3.93
CA VAL A 639 -20.44 -1.20 5.29
C VAL A 639 -20.31 0.32 5.24
N THR A 640 -20.85 1.01 6.23
CA THR A 640 -20.72 2.48 6.37
C THR A 640 -19.77 2.82 7.52
N TYR A 641 -18.70 3.55 7.21
CA TYR A 641 -17.66 3.95 8.16
C TYR A 641 -17.80 5.41 8.58
N LYS A 642 -17.51 5.69 9.86
CA LYS A 642 -17.21 7.05 10.32
C LYS A 642 -15.91 7.53 9.65
N THR A 643 -15.86 8.78 9.22
CA THR A 643 -14.64 9.41 8.69
C THR A 643 -14.11 10.47 9.64
N HIS A 644 -12.79 10.66 9.67
CA HIS A 644 -12.11 11.63 10.53
C HIS A 644 -11.27 12.62 9.71
N PRO A 645 -11.03 13.84 10.22
CA PRO A 645 -10.10 14.77 9.58
C PRO A 645 -8.69 14.19 9.52
N VAL A 646 -7.99 14.40 8.39
CA VAL A 646 -6.58 14.07 8.27
C VAL A 646 -5.76 14.92 9.25
N PRO A 647 -4.82 14.34 10.02
CA PRO A 647 -3.99 15.11 10.94
C PRO A 647 -3.13 16.13 10.20
N GLN A 648 -2.94 17.30 10.80
CA GLN A 648 -2.16 18.39 10.19
C GLN A 648 -0.66 18.05 10.11
N ASN A 649 -0.19 17.21 11.02
CA ASN A 649 1.19 16.73 11.12
C ASN A 649 1.16 15.28 11.63
N LEU A 650 2.05 14.44 11.10
CA LEU A 650 2.38 13.14 11.67
C LEU A 650 3.85 13.14 12.11
N THR A 651 4.14 12.80 13.35
CA THR A 651 5.52 12.50 13.77
C THR A 651 5.75 11.00 13.65
N MET A 652 6.74 10.63 12.85
CA MET A 652 7.20 9.25 12.69
C MET A 652 8.42 9.03 13.57
N GLY A 653 8.39 8.01 14.42
CA GLY A 653 9.48 7.53 15.25
C GLY A 653 10.08 6.25 14.69
N LEU A 654 11.40 6.12 14.76
CA LEU A 654 12.17 4.94 14.43
C LEU A 654 13.00 4.52 15.64
N VAL A 655 12.87 3.27 16.04
CA VAL A 655 13.75 2.60 17.00
C VAL A 655 14.36 1.40 16.28
N GLN A 656 15.67 1.34 16.16
CA GLN A 656 16.40 0.19 15.65
C GLN A 656 17.55 -0.10 16.60
N LEU A 657 17.42 -1.13 17.43
CA LEU A 657 18.44 -1.53 18.41
C LEU A 657 18.87 -2.96 18.13
N ASN A 658 20.13 -3.16 17.75
CA ASN A 658 20.73 -4.46 17.49
C ASN A 658 21.59 -4.89 18.68
N ALA A 659 21.60 -6.18 18.96
CA ALA A 659 22.43 -6.80 19.98
C ALA A 659 23.66 -7.50 19.36
N THR A 660 24.77 -7.53 20.09
CA THR A 660 26.02 -8.17 19.62
C THR A 660 26.25 -9.56 20.22
N SER A 661 25.45 -9.96 21.20
CA SER A 661 25.52 -11.25 21.90
C SER A 661 24.12 -11.70 22.35
N GLU A 662 23.96 -12.98 22.65
CA GLU A 662 22.69 -13.51 23.15
C GLU A 662 22.24 -12.85 24.48
N SER A 663 23.19 -12.57 25.38
CA SER A 663 22.90 -11.86 26.64
C SER A 663 22.43 -10.43 26.41
N SER A 664 23.08 -9.70 25.49
CA SER A 664 22.64 -8.36 25.09
C SER A 664 21.32 -8.39 24.31
N PHE A 665 21.03 -9.49 23.60
CA PHE A 665 19.77 -9.70 22.90
C PHE A 665 18.62 -9.88 23.88
N LYS A 666 18.74 -10.81 24.85
CA LYS A 666 17.75 -10.96 25.92
C LYS A 666 17.52 -9.63 26.64
N ARG A 667 18.60 -8.91 26.96
CA ARG A 667 18.52 -7.60 27.60
C ARG A 667 17.78 -6.55 26.75
N VAL A 668 18.12 -6.39 25.46
CA VAL A 668 17.46 -5.38 24.62
C VAL A 668 15.98 -5.66 24.46
N ILE A 669 15.58 -6.93 24.34
CA ILE A 669 14.16 -7.32 24.26
C ILE A 669 13.45 -7.04 25.59
N THR A 670 13.97 -7.53 26.71
CA THR A 670 13.39 -7.30 28.04
C THR A 670 13.19 -5.82 28.30
N GLU A 671 14.23 -5.00 28.12
CA GLU A 671 14.15 -3.57 28.39
C GLU A 671 13.19 -2.87 27.41
N SER A 672 13.22 -3.23 26.12
CA SER A 672 12.28 -2.65 25.14
C SER A 672 10.84 -2.93 25.52
N VAL A 673 10.49 -4.16 25.90
CA VAL A 673 9.13 -4.54 26.34
C VAL A 673 8.69 -3.73 27.56
N LYS A 674 9.59 -3.52 28.54
CA LYS A 674 9.32 -2.68 29.74
C LYS A 674 9.07 -1.21 29.41
N LEU A 675 9.62 -0.71 28.29
CA LEU A 675 9.45 0.68 27.86
C LEU A 675 8.16 0.92 27.04
N LEU A 676 7.60 -0.12 26.42
CA LEU A 676 6.38 -0.02 25.59
C LEU A 676 5.14 0.57 26.30
N PRO A 677 4.87 0.25 27.59
CA PRO A 677 3.78 0.88 28.35
C PRO A 677 3.79 2.41 28.25
N ALA A 678 4.91 3.06 28.59
CA ALA A 678 5.02 4.51 28.59
C ALA A 678 4.88 5.10 27.17
N VAL A 679 5.42 4.42 26.16
CA VAL A 679 5.33 4.85 24.75
C VAL A 679 3.88 4.82 24.26
N THR A 680 3.18 3.71 24.50
CA THR A 680 1.80 3.52 24.05
C THR A 680 0.79 4.37 24.84
N GLU A 681 1.03 4.61 26.13
CA GLU A 681 0.24 5.56 26.95
C GLU A 681 0.44 7.01 26.51
N ALA A 682 1.64 7.38 26.02
CA ALA A 682 1.90 8.68 25.42
C ALA A 682 1.24 8.86 24.04
N GLY A 683 0.52 7.84 23.56
CA GLY A 683 -0.24 7.85 22.31
C GLY A 683 0.57 7.50 21.07
N TYR A 684 1.77 6.93 21.21
CA TYR A 684 2.50 6.38 20.07
C TYR A 684 1.98 4.99 19.72
N THR A 685 1.59 4.79 18.48
CA THR A 685 1.14 3.50 17.91
C THR A 685 2.07 3.09 16.77
N GLY A 686 1.96 1.86 16.26
CA GLY A 686 2.80 1.42 15.14
C GLY A 686 3.09 -0.07 15.14
N TYR A 687 4.25 -0.43 14.60
CA TYR A 687 4.63 -1.83 14.33
C TYR A 687 6.08 -2.07 14.72
N GLY A 688 6.36 -3.25 15.25
CA GLY A 688 7.70 -3.68 15.63
C GLY A 688 8.01 -5.07 15.10
N THR A 689 9.28 -5.32 14.83
CA THR A 689 9.81 -6.62 14.41
C THR A 689 11.00 -6.99 15.29
N ILE A 690 11.15 -8.29 15.51
CA ILE A 690 12.30 -8.86 16.19
C ILE A 690 13.18 -9.56 15.16
N GLU A 691 14.44 -9.15 15.10
CA GLU A 691 15.46 -9.78 14.26
C GLU A 691 16.73 -10.01 15.08
N ASN A 692 17.77 -9.22 14.84
CA ASN A 692 19.01 -9.20 15.64
C ASN A 692 18.90 -8.27 16.86
N GLY A 693 17.70 -7.76 17.14
CA GLY A 693 17.35 -6.99 18.32
C GLY A 693 15.92 -6.49 18.21
N PHE A 694 15.67 -5.25 18.65
CA PHE A 694 14.34 -4.63 18.62
C PHE A 694 14.27 -3.52 17.58
N ALA A 695 13.40 -3.69 16.58
CA ALA A 695 13.10 -2.70 15.55
C ALA A 695 11.63 -2.28 15.63
N ALA A 696 11.35 -0.99 15.52
CA ALA A 696 9.99 -0.47 15.57
C ALA A 696 9.84 0.86 14.84
N ILE A 697 8.71 1.01 14.17
CA ILE A 697 8.21 2.27 13.64
C ILE A 697 7.03 2.68 14.50
N PHE A 698 7.12 3.87 15.07
CA PHE A 698 6.06 4.52 15.82
C PHE A 698 5.50 5.70 15.05
N LEU A 699 4.24 6.05 15.30
CA LEU A 699 3.62 7.24 14.77
C LEU A 699 2.73 7.89 15.82
N LYS A 700 2.65 9.22 15.75
CA LYS A 700 1.77 10.01 16.58
C LYS A 700 1.29 11.26 15.80
N PRO A 701 -0.02 11.36 15.46
CA PRO A 701 -0.59 12.58 14.92
C PRO A 701 -0.49 13.77 15.85
N ASN A 702 -0.34 14.95 15.24
CA ASN A 702 -0.32 16.26 15.89
C ASN A 702 0.66 16.37 17.06
N SER A 703 1.83 15.73 16.93
CA SER A 703 2.92 15.75 17.93
C SER A 703 4.20 16.32 17.33
N THR A 704 5.17 16.66 18.16
CA THR A 704 6.45 17.23 17.74
C THR A 704 7.62 16.27 17.95
N ILE A 705 8.75 16.53 17.28
CA ILE A 705 10.00 15.80 17.54
C ILE A 705 10.46 16.00 19.00
N ALA A 706 10.15 17.14 19.62
CA ALA A 706 10.46 17.37 21.02
C ALA A 706 9.68 16.42 21.94
N ASP A 707 8.37 16.24 21.68
CA ASP A 707 7.55 15.27 22.41
C ASP A 707 8.12 13.85 22.24
N PHE A 708 8.53 13.50 21.02
CA PHE A 708 9.17 12.21 20.74
C PHE A 708 10.45 12.04 21.55
N ASN A 709 11.36 13.01 21.51
CA ASN A 709 12.63 12.93 22.23
C ASN A 709 12.42 12.79 23.74
N GLN A 710 11.40 13.43 24.30
CA GLN A 710 11.04 13.28 25.70
C GLN A 710 10.53 11.86 26.01
N THR A 711 9.56 11.35 25.25
CA THR A 711 8.98 10.02 25.47
C THR A 711 10.01 8.90 25.23
N PHE A 712 10.87 9.03 24.23
CA PHE A 712 11.84 8.01 23.82
C PHE A 712 13.21 8.14 24.48
N ALA A 713 13.41 9.10 25.41
CA ALA A 713 14.65 9.25 26.20
C ALA A 713 15.17 7.92 26.78
N PRO A 714 14.32 7.01 27.33
CA PRO A 714 14.79 5.71 27.79
C PRO A 714 15.35 4.81 26.67
N PHE A 715 14.79 4.84 25.46
CA PHE A 715 15.33 4.11 24.31
C PHE A 715 16.68 4.68 23.84
N PHE A 716 16.89 6.01 23.93
CA PHE A 716 18.21 6.61 23.68
C PHE A 716 19.26 6.16 24.71
N ASN A 717 18.84 5.92 25.95
CA ASN A 717 19.75 5.38 26.97
C ASN A 717 20.05 3.91 26.70
N LEU A 718 19.05 3.14 26.29
CA LEU A 718 19.20 1.72 25.93
C LEU A 718 20.17 1.53 24.75
N SER A 719 20.16 2.42 23.76
CA SER A 719 21.10 2.36 22.61
C SER A 719 22.56 2.62 22.97
N ARG A 720 22.85 3.08 24.19
CA ARG A 720 24.21 3.34 24.71
C ARG A 720 24.71 2.24 25.65
N VAL A 721 23.89 1.25 25.94
CA VAL A 721 24.27 0.12 26.80
C VAL A 721 25.30 -0.74 26.07
N PRO A 722 26.40 -1.16 26.73
CA PRO A 722 27.39 -2.04 26.12
C PRO A 722 26.76 -3.32 25.54
N GLY A 723 27.09 -3.62 24.28
CA GLY A 723 26.53 -4.75 23.53
C GLY A 723 25.23 -4.46 22.78
N ILE A 724 24.68 -3.24 22.90
CA ILE A 724 23.53 -2.76 22.13
C ILE A 724 23.99 -1.61 21.24
N GLN A 725 23.65 -1.65 19.96
CA GLN A 725 23.99 -0.62 18.97
C GLN A 725 22.77 -0.30 18.13
N GLY A 726 22.51 0.99 17.88
CA GLY A 726 21.29 1.32 17.18
C GLY A 726 21.01 2.80 17.00
N VAL A 727 19.90 3.08 16.34
CA VAL A 727 19.40 4.42 16.06
C VAL A 727 18.01 4.57 16.67
N VAL A 728 17.81 5.66 17.40
CA VAL A 728 16.50 6.15 17.83
C VAL A 728 16.36 7.55 17.24
N ALA A 729 15.33 7.78 16.45
CA ALA A 729 15.15 9.04 15.73
C ALA A 729 13.67 9.30 15.40
N ALA A 730 13.32 10.55 15.14
CA ALA A 730 12.02 10.90 14.60
C ALA A 730 12.13 11.91 13.46
N TYR A 731 11.12 11.91 12.60
CA TYR A 731 10.97 12.84 11.49
C TYR A 731 9.49 13.21 11.28
N PRO A 732 9.20 14.42 10.79
CA PRO A 732 7.84 14.80 10.45
C PRO A 732 7.44 14.12 9.12
N SER A 733 6.18 13.76 9.01
CA SER A 733 5.57 13.16 7.82
C SER A 733 4.19 13.77 7.57
N THR A 734 3.68 13.51 6.38
CA THR A 734 2.30 13.84 5.97
C THR A 734 1.48 12.55 5.90
N TRP A 735 0.16 12.69 5.80
CA TRP A 735 -0.72 11.56 5.56
C TRP A 735 -0.34 10.78 4.30
N ASP A 736 -0.09 11.48 3.19
CA ASP A 736 0.36 10.84 1.95
C ASP A 736 1.72 10.15 2.12
N GLY A 737 2.64 10.76 2.89
CA GLY A 737 3.92 10.16 3.23
C GLY A 737 3.76 8.85 4.01
N TYR A 738 2.81 8.80 4.94
CA TYR A 738 2.46 7.56 5.65
C TYR A 738 1.86 6.51 4.69
N LEU A 739 0.91 6.89 3.84
CA LEU A 739 0.29 5.99 2.87
C LEU A 739 1.31 5.36 1.92
N GLN A 740 2.29 6.15 1.46
CA GLN A 740 3.29 5.70 0.49
C GLN A 740 4.41 4.88 1.12
N ASN A 741 4.90 5.27 2.30
CA ASN A 741 6.14 4.73 2.87
C ASN A 741 5.92 3.71 3.99
N VAL A 742 4.77 3.75 4.68
CA VAL A 742 4.53 2.93 5.88
C VAL A 742 3.49 1.84 5.63
N LEU A 743 2.36 2.16 5.00
CA LEU A 743 1.36 1.14 4.67
C LEU A 743 1.95 0.15 3.66
N GLN A 744 2.07 -1.12 4.00
CA GLN A 744 2.55 -2.18 3.12
C GLN A 744 1.79 -3.47 3.43
N ASP A 745 1.75 -4.39 2.47
CA ASP A 745 1.11 -5.69 2.64
C ASP A 745 2.21 -6.73 2.95
N PRO A 746 2.37 -7.17 4.21
CA PRO A 746 3.31 -8.22 4.56
C PRO A 746 2.76 -9.60 4.15
N ASN A 747 3.62 -10.62 4.18
CA ASN A 747 3.21 -12.04 4.17
C ASN A 747 2.41 -12.48 2.94
N ILE A 748 2.76 -11.94 1.76
CA ILE A 748 2.10 -12.25 0.48
C ILE A 748 2.84 -13.36 -0.26
N GLY A 749 2.11 -14.36 -0.75
CA GLY A 749 2.63 -15.41 -1.63
C GLY A 749 3.49 -16.46 -0.92
N SER A 750 3.36 -16.59 0.40
CA SER A 750 4.16 -17.50 1.25
C SER A 750 3.30 -18.41 2.12
N ASN A 751 3.83 -19.59 2.51
CA ASN A 751 3.18 -20.42 3.53
C ASN A 751 3.57 -19.90 4.91
N ILE A 752 2.66 -19.15 5.52
CA ILE A 752 2.88 -18.54 6.82
C ILE A 752 1.60 -18.61 7.65
N GLN A 753 1.78 -18.86 8.94
CA GLN A 753 0.71 -18.89 9.93
C GLN A 753 1.16 -18.20 11.21
N ASP A 754 0.25 -17.46 11.83
CA ASP A 754 0.56 -16.65 13.00
C ASP A 754 -0.03 -17.23 14.27
N THR A 755 0.62 -16.94 15.38
CA THR A 755 0.08 -17.13 16.73
C THR A 755 0.28 -15.86 17.51
N SER A 756 -0.76 -15.36 18.19
CA SER A 756 -0.67 -14.07 18.86
C SER A 756 -1.44 -14.00 20.17
N ARG A 757 -1.07 -13.03 21.03
CA ARG A 757 -1.82 -12.61 22.23
C ARG A 757 -1.78 -11.11 22.42
N LEU A 758 -2.89 -10.58 22.89
CA LEU A 758 -3.00 -9.19 23.31
C LEU A 758 -2.28 -8.99 24.64
N LEU A 759 -1.53 -7.89 24.72
CA LEU A 759 -0.70 -7.53 25.86
C LEU A 759 -1.30 -6.32 26.56
N THR A 760 -1.66 -6.50 27.82
CA THR A 760 -2.05 -5.41 28.72
C THR A 760 -0.81 -4.70 29.26
N LEU A 761 -0.99 -3.47 29.77
CA LEU A 761 0.10 -2.75 30.46
C LEU A 761 0.70 -3.60 31.59
N LYS A 762 -0.17 -4.23 32.39
CA LYS A 762 0.24 -5.12 33.48
C LYS A 762 1.10 -6.29 32.98
N VAL A 763 0.68 -6.95 31.91
CA VAL A 763 1.45 -8.05 31.31
C VAL A 763 2.81 -7.54 30.81
N MET A 764 2.86 -6.42 30.09
CA MET A 764 4.13 -5.86 29.61
C MET A 764 5.09 -5.42 30.73
N GLN A 765 4.57 -5.05 31.91
CA GLN A 765 5.38 -4.64 33.06
C GLN A 765 5.81 -5.83 33.92
N GLU A 766 4.86 -6.66 34.33
CA GLU A 766 5.09 -7.75 35.30
C GLU A 766 5.60 -9.04 34.66
N LYS A 767 5.36 -9.24 33.36
CA LYS A 767 5.73 -10.45 32.60
C LYS A 767 6.75 -10.17 31.51
N ALA A 768 7.45 -9.05 31.58
CA ALA A 768 8.46 -8.67 30.58
C ALA A 768 9.56 -9.72 30.40
N ASP A 769 10.03 -10.33 31.49
CA ASP A 769 11.10 -11.33 31.44
C ASP A 769 10.61 -12.64 30.80
N ASP A 770 9.40 -13.08 31.13
CA ASP A 770 8.74 -14.26 30.53
C ASP A 770 8.47 -14.04 29.02
N LEU A 771 8.00 -12.83 28.65
CA LEU A 771 7.80 -12.44 27.25
C LEU A 771 9.12 -12.38 26.49
N ALA A 772 10.17 -11.82 27.09
CA ALA A 772 11.48 -11.73 26.47
C ALA A 772 12.09 -13.11 26.25
N GLU A 773 11.98 -14.01 27.22
CA GLU A 773 12.40 -15.41 27.05
C GLU A 773 11.64 -16.10 25.92
N PHE A 774 10.31 -15.96 25.90
CA PHE A 774 9.50 -16.48 24.80
C PHE A 774 9.93 -15.93 23.44
N ILE A 775 10.26 -14.63 23.35
CA ILE A 775 10.74 -14.01 22.11
C ILE A 775 12.13 -14.50 21.74
N VAL A 776 13.03 -14.70 22.70
CA VAL A 776 14.39 -15.21 22.46
C VAL A 776 14.34 -16.61 21.85
N ASP A 777 13.49 -17.48 22.40
CA ASP A 777 13.30 -18.84 21.90
C ASP A 777 12.66 -18.88 20.51
N ASN A 778 11.96 -17.81 20.12
CA ASN A 778 11.19 -17.71 18.89
C ASN A 778 11.54 -16.47 18.06
N LYS A 779 12.81 -16.07 18.08
CA LYS A 779 13.28 -14.80 17.51
C LYS A 779 13.00 -14.65 16.01
N GLN A 780 12.86 -15.74 15.27
CA GLN A 780 12.45 -15.72 13.88
C GLN A 780 10.92 -15.72 13.81
N GLY A 781 10.35 -14.58 13.39
CA GLY A 781 8.91 -14.41 13.19
C GLY A 781 8.18 -13.64 14.29
N ALA A 782 8.85 -13.21 15.36
CA ALA A 782 8.23 -12.41 16.41
C ALA A 782 8.04 -10.94 15.99
N GLY A 783 6.85 -10.39 16.24
CA GLY A 783 6.48 -9.03 15.89
C GLY A 783 5.47 -8.42 16.85
N PHE A 784 5.33 -7.10 16.79
CA PHE A 784 4.43 -6.33 17.63
C PHE A 784 3.54 -5.42 16.79
N ASN A 785 2.25 -5.39 17.12
CA ASN A 785 1.37 -4.28 16.75
C ASN A 785 1.17 -3.42 18.00
N PHE A 786 1.65 -2.17 17.99
CA PHE A 786 1.45 -1.22 19.08
C PHE A 786 0.13 -0.48 18.84
N ILE A 787 -0.89 -0.85 19.63
CA ILE A 787 -2.28 -0.43 19.42
C ILE A 787 -2.59 0.88 20.14
N GLY A 788 -1.93 1.14 21.28
CA GLY A 788 -2.31 2.22 22.18
C GLY A 788 -3.60 1.91 22.95
N LYS A 789 -4.14 2.90 23.66
CA LYS A 789 -5.37 2.77 24.44
C LYS A 789 -6.61 2.93 23.55
N VAL A 790 -7.45 1.91 23.41
CA VAL A 790 -8.73 2.04 22.69
C VAL A 790 -9.83 2.63 23.58
N ASN A 791 -10.86 3.27 22.99
CA ASN A 791 -11.99 3.84 23.74
C ASN A 791 -12.89 2.73 24.31
N ASN A 792 -13.03 2.66 25.64
CA ASN A 792 -13.70 1.57 26.35
C ASN A 792 -15.23 1.61 26.26
N ASP A 793 -15.84 2.79 26.30
CA ASP A 793 -17.30 2.96 26.38
C ASP A 793 -18.01 2.44 25.12
N GLU A 794 -17.34 2.55 23.97
CA GLU A 794 -17.84 2.00 22.71
C GLU A 794 -17.72 0.46 22.68
N ARG A 795 -16.72 -0.14 23.35
CA ARG A 795 -16.43 -1.58 23.23
C ARG A 795 -17.45 -2.50 23.88
N ASP A 796 -18.15 -2.04 24.91
CA ASP A 796 -19.26 -2.79 25.52
C ASP A 796 -20.37 -3.07 24.51
N ASN A 797 -20.51 -2.21 23.51
CA ASN A 797 -21.47 -2.37 22.43
C ASN A 797 -20.93 -3.21 21.25
N THR A 798 -19.82 -3.94 21.42
CA THR A 798 -19.20 -4.82 20.41
C THR A 798 -19.07 -6.26 20.89
N ALA A 799 -18.95 -7.18 19.93
CA ALA A 799 -18.55 -8.55 20.17
C ALA A 799 -17.03 -8.74 20.34
N VAL A 800 -16.23 -7.68 20.22
CA VAL A 800 -14.77 -7.74 20.40
C VAL A 800 -14.46 -8.17 21.83
N HIS A 801 -13.48 -9.05 22.00
CA HIS A 801 -13.05 -9.54 23.31
C HIS A 801 -12.72 -8.40 24.29
N ASP A 802 -13.16 -8.49 25.55
CA ASP A 802 -12.98 -7.42 26.54
C ASP A 802 -11.53 -7.07 26.88
N VAL A 803 -10.57 -7.96 26.60
CA VAL A 803 -9.15 -7.71 26.86
C VAL A 803 -8.63 -6.53 26.05
N TRP A 804 -9.25 -6.21 24.90
CA TRP A 804 -8.92 -5.04 24.10
C TRP A 804 -9.01 -3.73 24.89
N LYS A 805 -9.93 -3.62 25.86
CA LYS A 805 -10.09 -2.42 26.71
C LYS A 805 -8.87 -2.08 27.56
N HIS A 806 -8.00 -3.06 27.76
CA HIS A 806 -6.83 -2.97 28.63
C HIS A 806 -5.52 -3.25 27.86
N SER A 807 -5.62 -3.62 26.58
CA SER A 807 -4.48 -4.02 25.76
C SER A 807 -3.89 -2.82 25.05
N HIS A 808 -2.56 -2.79 25.00
CA HIS A 808 -1.78 -1.73 24.38
C HIS A 808 -0.87 -2.24 23.26
N GLY A 809 -0.68 -3.57 23.18
CA GLY A 809 0.02 -4.22 22.10
C GLY A 809 -0.55 -5.59 21.76
N LEU A 810 -0.21 -6.10 20.59
CA LEU A 810 -0.38 -7.50 20.19
C LEU A 810 1.01 -8.04 19.91
N LEU A 811 1.40 -9.13 20.56
CA LEU A 811 2.59 -9.89 20.21
C LEU A 811 2.17 -11.05 19.31
N SER A 812 2.78 -11.15 18.14
CA SER A 812 2.61 -12.27 17.21
C SER A 812 3.94 -13.00 16.99
N VAL A 813 3.85 -14.29 16.71
CA VAL A 813 4.96 -15.12 16.22
C VAL A 813 4.47 -15.90 15.01
N SER A 814 5.15 -15.72 13.89
CA SER A 814 4.88 -16.42 12.65
C SER A 814 5.68 -17.72 12.55
N VAL A 815 5.08 -18.73 11.94
CA VAL A 815 5.72 -19.99 11.55
C VAL A 815 5.50 -20.19 10.06
N ASP A 816 6.58 -20.47 9.33
CA ASP A 816 6.60 -20.65 7.89
C ASP A 816 7.30 -21.94 7.45
N TRP A 817 7.11 -22.31 6.19
CA TRP A 817 7.76 -23.43 5.53
C TRP A 817 7.80 -23.25 4.00
N ALA A 818 8.76 -23.91 3.36
CA ALA A 818 8.86 -23.94 1.89
C ALA A 818 7.70 -24.75 1.27
N ASP A 819 7.26 -24.39 0.06
CA ASP A 819 6.24 -25.14 -0.69
C ASP A 819 6.58 -26.65 -0.78
N THR A 820 7.83 -26.95 -1.11
CA THR A 820 8.37 -28.30 -1.28
C THR A 820 8.73 -28.99 0.03
N ALA A 821 8.47 -28.38 1.19
CA ALA A 821 8.70 -29.03 2.48
C ALA A 821 7.90 -30.33 2.58
N ALA A 822 8.48 -31.34 3.23
CA ALA A 822 7.82 -32.62 3.44
C ALA A 822 6.58 -32.47 4.34
N ASP A 823 5.55 -33.28 4.13
CA ASP A 823 4.31 -33.20 4.91
C ASP A 823 4.53 -33.33 6.42
N ARG A 824 5.52 -34.15 6.83
CA ARG A 824 5.93 -34.28 8.24
C ARG A 824 6.48 -32.97 8.81
N GLU A 825 7.21 -32.19 8.01
CA GLU A 825 7.72 -30.88 8.43
C GLU A 825 6.57 -29.88 8.55
N LYS A 826 5.68 -29.83 7.55
CA LYS A 826 4.47 -29.00 7.57
C LYS A 826 3.59 -29.29 8.79
N GLU A 827 3.39 -30.56 9.11
CA GLU A 827 2.71 -31.01 10.33
C GLU A 827 3.44 -30.55 11.60
N ALA A 828 4.76 -30.76 11.70
CA ALA A 828 5.54 -30.35 12.87
C ALA A 828 5.47 -28.84 13.12
N LYS A 829 5.44 -28.03 12.05
CA LYS A 829 5.28 -26.57 12.06
C LYS A 829 3.89 -26.15 12.52
N ARG A 830 2.82 -26.80 12.05
CA ARG A 830 1.45 -26.58 12.53
C ARG A 830 1.29 -26.96 14.01
N GLN A 831 1.90 -28.05 14.45
CA GLN A 831 1.94 -28.38 15.89
C GLN A 831 2.78 -27.39 16.70
N GLN A 832 3.82 -26.79 16.10
CA GLN A 832 4.60 -25.74 16.74
C GLN A 832 3.74 -24.53 17.05
N THR A 833 2.91 -24.05 16.11
CA THR A 833 2.01 -22.91 16.38
C THR A 833 1.10 -23.19 17.58
N VAL A 834 0.56 -24.41 17.70
CA VAL A 834 -0.27 -24.81 18.86
C VAL A 834 0.51 -24.72 20.17
N ARG A 835 1.77 -25.19 20.20
CA ARG A 835 2.65 -25.09 21.38
C ARG A 835 2.93 -23.64 21.75
N LEU A 836 3.21 -22.78 20.76
CA LEU A 836 3.40 -21.35 20.96
C LEU A 836 2.15 -20.69 21.56
N SER A 837 0.96 -21.08 21.08
CA SER A 837 -0.29 -20.49 21.57
C SER A 837 -0.56 -20.83 23.02
N LYS A 838 -0.31 -22.09 23.41
CA LYS A 838 -0.40 -22.54 24.80
C LYS A 838 0.59 -21.78 25.68
N ARG A 839 1.85 -21.65 25.24
CA ARG A 839 2.88 -20.94 26.00
C ARG A 839 2.52 -19.46 26.19
N LEU A 840 2.00 -18.80 25.16
CA LEU A 840 1.53 -17.43 25.30
C LEU A 840 0.34 -17.32 26.25
N THR A 841 -0.61 -18.25 26.23
CA THR A 841 -1.71 -18.31 27.23
C THR A 841 -1.18 -18.43 28.66
N GLU A 842 -0.14 -19.24 28.90
CA GLU A 842 0.48 -19.35 30.23
C GLU A 842 1.06 -18.00 30.71
N ILE A 843 1.68 -17.24 29.80
CA ILE A 843 2.29 -15.94 30.13
C ILE A 843 1.23 -14.88 30.41
N VAL A 844 0.21 -14.75 29.54
CA VAL A 844 -0.82 -13.70 29.67
C VAL A 844 -1.91 -14.04 30.69
N GLY A 845 -2.05 -15.32 31.04
CA GLY A 845 -3.06 -15.84 31.96
C GLY A 845 -4.43 -16.11 31.30
N SER A 846 -5.31 -16.76 32.05
CA SER A 846 -6.62 -17.25 31.57
C SER A 846 -7.62 -16.14 31.17
N GLY A 847 -7.40 -14.90 31.65
CA GLY A 847 -8.17 -13.73 31.23
C GLY A 847 -7.62 -13.03 29.98
N GLY A 848 -6.51 -13.53 29.43
CA GLY A 848 -5.95 -13.04 28.18
C GLY A 848 -6.79 -13.45 26.98
N GLY A 849 -6.57 -12.77 25.86
CA GLY A 849 -7.23 -13.06 24.60
C GLY A 849 -6.34 -12.66 23.42
N THR A 850 -6.89 -12.77 22.21
CA THR A 850 -6.13 -12.46 21.00
C THR A 850 -6.94 -11.64 19.99
N TYR A 851 -6.26 -11.21 18.93
CA TYR A 851 -6.92 -10.69 17.74
C TYR A 851 -7.35 -11.83 16.83
N VAL A 852 -8.66 -12.10 16.75
CA VAL A 852 -9.25 -13.24 16.01
C VAL A 852 -8.89 -13.33 14.52
N ASN A 853 -8.42 -12.25 13.89
CA ASN A 853 -8.02 -12.26 12.48
C ASN A 853 -6.54 -12.58 12.25
N GLU A 854 -5.69 -12.48 13.28
CA GLU A 854 -4.25 -12.76 13.24
C GLU A 854 -3.92 -13.78 14.34
N ALA A 855 -4.72 -14.84 14.43
CA ALA A 855 -4.64 -15.83 15.49
C ALA A 855 -4.21 -17.20 14.97
N ASN A 856 -3.88 -18.10 15.90
CA ASN A 856 -3.55 -19.47 15.57
C ASN A 856 -4.76 -20.17 14.91
N PRO A 857 -4.62 -20.69 13.67
CA PRO A 857 -5.68 -21.44 12.98
C PRO A 857 -6.13 -22.70 13.72
N TYR A 858 -5.31 -23.17 14.65
CA TYR A 858 -5.43 -24.37 15.46
C TYR A 858 -5.61 -24.08 16.96
N GLU A 859 -5.95 -22.84 17.34
CA GLU A 859 -6.14 -22.44 18.74
C GLU A 859 -7.02 -23.46 19.49
N PRO A 860 -6.49 -24.15 20.53
CA PRO A 860 -7.25 -25.16 21.26
C PRO A 860 -8.44 -24.58 22.03
N ASP A 861 -8.25 -23.42 22.67
CA ASP A 861 -9.25 -22.75 23.50
C ASP A 861 -9.89 -21.55 22.77
N TRP A 862 -10.20 -21.73 21.48
CA TRP A 862 -10.51 -20.63 20.57
C TRP A 862 -11.74 -19.81 20.98
N GLN A 863 -12.76 -20.44 21.55
CA GLN A 863 -13.98 -19.74 21.97
C GLN A 863 -13.68 -18.69 23.05
N ASN A 864 -12.93 -19.10 24.07
CA ASN A 864 -12.49 -18.22 25.15
C ASN A 864 -11.43 -17.23 24.66
N VAL A 865 -10.41 -17.68 23.93
CA VAL A 865 -9.32 -16.81 23.47
C VAL A 865 -9.78 -15.76 22.45
N PHE A 866 -10.79 -16.05 21.62
CA PHE A 866 -11.29 -15.13 20.59
C PHE A 866 -12.38 -14.19 21.11
N TRP A 867 -13.27 -14.64 22.00
CA TRP A 867 -14.41 -13.83 22.47
C TRP A 867 -14.67 -13.87 23.98
N GLY A 868 -14.04 -14.79 24.71
CA GLY A 868 -14.21 -14.95 26.15
C GLY A 868 -15.67 -15.13 26.52
N LYS A 869 -16.11 -14.40 27.55
CA LYS A 869 -17.49 -14.42 28.06
C LYS A 869 -18.56 -13.97 27.04
N LYS A 870 -18.18 -13.38 25.91
CA LYS A 870 -19.11 -12.95 24.86
C LYS A 870 -19.53 -14.09 23.93
N TYR A 871 -18.86 -15.24 23.98
CA TYR A 871 -19.13 -16.36 23.07
C TYR A 871 -20.57 -16.88 23.19
N ASP A 872 -21.10 -17.05 24.40
CA ASP A 872 -22.45 -17.59 24.58
C ASP A 872 -23.53 -16.69 23.96
N ARG A 873 -23.39 -15.37 24.11
CA ARG A 873 -24.28 -14.41 23.44
C ARG A 873 -24.11 -14.46 21.92
N LEU A 874 -22.89 -14.58 21.42
CA LEU A 874 -22.63 -14.74 19.99
C LEU A 874 -23.30 -16.01 19.45
N LEU A 875 -23.16 -17.13 20.15
CA LEU A 875 -23.75 -18.40 19.77
C LEU A 875 -25.28 -18.32 19.74
N ALA A 876 -25.90 -17.69 20.74
CA ALA A 876 -27.35 -17.47 20.75
C ALA A 876 -27.82 -16.62 19.55
N VAL A 877 -27.08 -15.56 19.20
CA VAL A 877 -27.39 -14.77 18.00
C VAL A 877 -27.22 -15.61 16.74
N LYS A 878 -26.14 -16.39 16.64
CA LYS A 878 -25.85 -17.27 15.50
C LYS A 878 -26.97 -18.28 15.25
N GLN A 879 -27.41 -18.97 16.30
CA GLN A 879 -28.50 -19.96 16.23
C GLN A 879 -29.83 -19.31 15.80
N ARG A 880 -30.07 -18.05 16.18
CA ARG A 880 -31.27 -17.31 15.79
C ARG A 880 -31.25 -16.87 14.33
N VAL A 881 -30.12 -16.37 13.83
CA VAL A 881 -30.03 -15.73 12.50
C VAL A 881 -29.60 -16.67 11.39
N ASP A 882 -28.95 -17.78 11.74
CA ASP A 882 -28.55 -18.84 10.83
C ASP A 882 -28.81 -20.21 11.48
N PRO A 883 -30.10 -20.58 11.68
CA PRO A 883 -30.48 -21.82 12.37
C PRO A 883 -30.11 -23.07 11.57
N THR A 884 -29.95 -22.96 10.25
CA THR A 884 -29.48 -24.06 9.39
C THR A 884 -27.95 -24.18 9.39
N THR A 885 -27.27 -23.25 10.07
CA THR A 885 -25.83 -23.08 10.15
C THR A 885 -25.15 -22.76 8.82
N LEU A 886 -25.86 -22.39 7.74
CA LEU A 886 -25.32 -22.22 6.37
C LEU A 886 -23.95 -21.50 6.28
N PHE A 887 -23.66 -20.53 7.14
CA PHE A 887 -22.37 -19.86 7.18
C PHE A 887 -21.43 -20.50 8.22
N VAL A 888 -20.53 -21.37 7.77
CA VAL A 888 -19.51 -22.02 8.62
C VAL A 888 -18.11 -21.72 8.12
N CYS A 889 -17.15 -21.71 9.04
CA CYS A 889 -15.74 -21.52 8.75
C CYS A 889 -14.90 -22.00 9.94
N ASN A 890 -13.62 -22.28 9.70
CA ASN A 890 -12.70 -22.74 10.73
C ASN A 890 -12.74 -21.83 11.97
N ARG A 891 -13.13 -22.41 13.12
CA ARG A 891 -13.21 -21.71 14.44
C ARG A 891 -14.05 -20.43 14.41
N CYS A 892 -15.15 -20.47 13.68
CA CYS A 892 -16.18 -19.43 13.69
C CYS A 892 -17.28 -19.73 14.71
N VAL A 893 -18.01 -18.71 15.15
CA VAL A 893 -19.11 -18.88 16.11
C VAL A 893 -20.14 -19.89 15.59
N GLY A 894 -20.45 -20.89 16.42
CA GLY A 894 -21.43 -21.92 16.09
C GLY A 894 -21.03 -22.86 14.95
N THR A 895 -19.72 -22.94 14.64
CA THR A 895 -19.22 -23.86 13.61
C THR A 895 -19.02 -25.27 14.13
N ASP A 896 -19.17 -26.24 13.22
CA ASP A 896 -18.71 -27.61 13.34
C ASP A 896 -17.39 -27.87 12.56
N ILE A 897 -16.87 -26.87 11.85
CA ILE A 897 -15.61 -26.95 11.10
C ILE A 897 -14.45 -26.53 11.99
N VAL A 898 -13.63 -27.51 12.37
CA VAL A 898 -12.39 -27.30 13.12
C VAL A 898 -11.25 -28.00 12.39
N ILE A 899 -10.36 -27.22 11.78
CA ILE A 899 -9.16 -27.76 11.14
C ILE A 899 -8.17 -28.15 12.25
N GLN A 900 -7.62 -29.37 12.17
CA GLN A 900 -6.60 -29.85 13.09
C GLN A 900 -5.19 -29.51 12.58
N PRO A 901 -4.21 -29.33 13.49
CA PRO A 901 -2.84 -29.05 13.13
C PRO A 901 -2.27 -30.12 12.21
#